data_AF-A0A1F9GY92-F1
#
_entry.id   AF-A0A1F9GY92-F1
#
_cell.length_a   1.000
_cell.length_b   1.000
_cell.length_c   1.000
_cell.angle_alpha   90.00
_cell.angle_beta   90.00
_cell.angle_gamma   90.00
#
_symmetry.space_group_name_H-M   'P 1'
#
loop_
_entity.id
_entity.type
_entity.pdbx_description
1 polymer ?
#
loop_
_entity_poly.entity_id
_entity_poly.type
_entity_poly.pdbx_seq_one_letter_code
_entity_poly.pdbx_strand_id
1 'polypeptide(L)'
;MKHQDKINLYNLYPLLTVIVLIIVYIPSLFHLPRGDHWNILMHTLGTSDLAEMIKKSYSYARQSLIAPGDVVLFRPAQSTWLAIEKYLFGSSSMWPQILSFFLHVSIFILLNYLLFLWFNLIDKGNKGLQNAKGATRFLLPLITAFFILNFSIVELAIWASLKGYLFFFALLLIGLIFCTKLISQPVNFKLKYLLYAWIAFLINAFTYEFGQFVCLIVGFIVGAFLFRSGNKKGGLLLLASFASIFFIYRAINSFDYNLHLKNISYMKEFGIPTGETTYSYGNMIKSFFSIPTAKNLWHILSYTIFTPFFPLTTHIHAAGKVYIVKPDLLHFSYLAIPSYLLIFLWCYFLISGVIKAFKNNNVYFKYLFILVSLIYGAYLSIAVLGRMNLRPDYSELAQYSYYNYMGFGFFMILSALAIYYNFQNVSKFNTIKKSIFYSFIAFVFVVTIMSTLIVFKINKSVLQYQSYLRNITGQIEGFIANHQTDKKLRISFDIKNSDYTPMVAGAGIPSVYLFFYNMIDSRNPDYIFIIKDRKVNFYTRAEYYKQYGKNRYLELKIAKVVSPYKIYEYDNIYYGVPHWYLTYDPLTDKGGFIIKDRNIANIIKNIPVKMKELNKKIESGALMPPFDYGMHLIEKDYRGFNITKHFYWYFATPKEYGDLSIESIDRNLYKKWFSSTSLDSLYRDINVSVSRTGS
;
A
#
# COMPACT_ATOMS: atom_id res chain seq x y z
N MET A 1 44.87 34.27 13.19
CA MET A 1 43.81 33.28 13.45
C MET A 1 42.77 33.36 12.33
N LYS A 2 42.76 32.41 11.37
CA LYS A 2 41.65 32.22 10.44
C LYS A 2 41.01 30.87 10.77
N HIS A 3 39.97 30.88 11.60
CA HIS A 3 39.03 29.77 11.64
C HIS A 3 38.31 29.77 10.28
N GLN A 4 38.88 29.08 9.30
CA GLN A 4 38.09 28.66 8.15
C GLN A 4 37.03 27.72 8.70
N ASP A 5 35.79 28.19 8.75
CA ASP A 5 34.59 27.37 8.91
C ASP A 5 34.56 26.36 7.77
N LYS A 6 35.29 25.25 7.94
CA LYS A 6 35.22 24.12 7.03
C LYS A 6 33.77 23.66 7.08
N ILE A 7 33.02 23.93 6.01
CA ILE A 7 31.67 23.43 5.80
C ILE A 7 31.68 21.96 6.16
N ASN A 8 31.02 21.62 7.26
CA ASN A 8 31.01 20.26 7.74
C ASN A 8 30.12 19.47 6.79
N LEU A 9 30.73 18.69 5.88
CA LEU A 9 30.05 17.85 4.90
C LEU A 9 28.96 16.97 5.52
N TYR A 10 29.09 16.63 6.82
CA TYR A 10 28.08 15.94 7.60
C TYR A 10 26.74 16.69 7.68
N ASN A 11 26.76 18.02 7.78
CA ASN A 11 25.55 18.85 7.82
C ASN A 11 24.95 19.07 6.42
N LEU A 12 25.79 19.05 5.38
CA LEU A 12 25.35 19.26 3.99
C LEU A 12 24.68 18.02 3.40
N TYR A 13 25.13 16.82 3.78
CA TYR A 13 24.63 15.58 3.18
C TYR A 13 23.12 15.36 3.39
N PRO A 14 22.54 15.49 4.60
CA PRO A 14 21.10 15.35 4.77
C PRO A 14 20.30 16.33 3.89
N LEU A 15 20.77 17.57 3.74
CA LEU A 15 20.16 18.54 2.86
C LEU A 15 20.22 18.11 1.39
N LEU A 16 21.37 17.62 0.93
CA LEU A 16 21.52 17.06 -0.42
C LEU A 16 20.60 15.86 -0.65
N THR A 17 20.49 14.95 0.32
CA THR A 17 19.55 13.81 0.23
C THR A 17 18.11 14.29 0.11
N VAL A 18 17.71 15.31 0.87
CA VAL A 18 16.37 15.92 0.77
C VAL A 18 16.15 16.54 -0.62
N ILE A 19 17.13 17.26 -1.17
CA ILE A 19 17.04 17.82 -2.53
C ILE A 19 16.88 16.72 -3.58
N VAL A 20 17.69 15.65 -3.49
CA VAL A 20 17.59 14.50 -4.40
C VAL A 20 16.23 13.83 -4.27
N LEU A 21 15.72 13.65 -3.04
CA LEU A 21 14.37 13.15 -2.80
C LEU A 21 13.32 14.01 -3.49
N ILE A 22 13.39 15.34 -3.37
CA ILE A 22 12.46 16.25 -4.04
C ILE A 22 12.49 15.99 -5.55
N ILE A 23 13.67 16.05 -6.18
CA ILE A 23 13.82 15.90 -7.64
C ILE A 23 13.22 14.57 -8.13
N VAL A 24 13.51 13.49 -7.42
CA VAL A 24 13.17 12.12 -7.83
C VAL A 24 11.68 11.83 -7.66
N TYR A 25 11.03 12.49 -6.69
CA TYR A 25 9.60 12.33 -6.40
C TYR A 25 8.71 13.42 -7.00
N ILE A 26 9.24 14.51 -7.59
CA ILE A 26 8.44 15.55 -8.27
C ILE A 26 7.38 14.96 -9.23
N PRO A 27 7.66 13.97 -10.09
CA PRO A 27 6.64 13.45 -10.99
C PRO A 27 5.46 12.79 -10.26
N SER A 28 5.66 12.34 -9.01
CA SER A 28 4.59 11.74 -8.20
C SER A 28 3.52 12.72 -7.75
N LEU A 29 3.83 14.03 -7.72
CA LEU A 29 2.87 15.09 -7.38
C LEU A 29 1.70 15.15 -8.37
N PHE A 30 1.90 14.65 -9.58
CA PHE A 30 0.91 14.64 -10.65
C PHE A 30 0.21 13.28 -10.81
N HIS A 31 0.54 12.32 -9.94
CA HIS A 31 -0.13 11.03 -9.96
C HIS A 31 -1.58 11.17 -9.50
N LEU A 32 -2.44 10.37 -10.10
CA LEU A 32 -3.85 10.26 -9.74
C LEU A 32 -4.06 9.19 -8.64
N PRO A 33 -5.21 9.21 -7.94
CA PRO A 33 -5.60 8.18 -6.99
C PRO A 33 -5.43 6.75 -7.54
N ARG A 34 -5.07 5.83 -6.65
CA ARG A 34 -4.80 4.42 -6.94
C ARG A 34 -5.21 3.55 -5.76
N GLY A 35 -5.50 2.27 -6.05
CA GLY A 35 -5.86 1.27 -5.05
C GLY A 35 -6.98 1.76 -4.14
N ASP A 36 -6.79 1.58 -2.82
CA ASP A 36 -7.80 1.93 -1.81
C ASP A 36 -8.17 3.40 -1.76
N HIS A 37 -7.37 4.30 -2.35
CA HIS A 37 -7.74 5.71 -2.41
C HIS A 37 -9.04 5.91 -3.22
N TRP A 38 -9.24 5.12 -4.28
CA TRP A 38 -10.51 5.12 -5.01
C TRP A 38 -11.67 4.72 -4.11
N ASN A 39 -11.48 3.69 -3.29
CA ASN A 39 -12.53 3.20 -2.43
C ASN A 39 -12.93 4.23 -1.37
N ILE A 40 -11.97 4.97 -0.82
CA ILE A 40 -12.24 6.08 0.11
C ILE A 40 -13.01 7.21 -0.59
N LEU A 41 -12.62 7.58 -1.82
CA LEU A 41 -13.32 8.59 -2.60
C LEU A 41 -14.77 8.18 -2.89
N MET A 42 -15.01 6.90 -3.21
CA MET A 42 -16.36 6.36 -3.43
C MET A 42 -17.18 6.30 -2.14
N HIS A 43 -16.56 5.93 -1.01
CA HIS A 43 -17.26 5.78 0.27
C HIS A 43 -17.62 7.12 0.91
N THR A 44 -16.83 8.15 0.67
CA THR A 44 -17.05 9.53 1.18
C THR A 44 -17.76 10.42 0.16
N LEU A 45 -18.21 9.84 -0.95
CA LEU A 45 -18.92 10.54 -2.02
C LEU A 45 -20.12 11.32 -1.46
N GLY A 46 -20.24 12.60 -1.85
CA GLY A 46 -21.30 13.51 -1.42
C GLY A 46 -21.25 13.94 0.05
N THR A 47 -20.24 13.52 0.81
CA THR A 47 -20.04 13.99 2.19
C THR A 47 -19.18 15.25 2.14
N SER A 48 -19.59 16.32 2.81
CA SER A 48 -18.81 17.57 2.93
C SER A 48 -18.43 17.88 4.38
N ASP A 49 -19.16 17.32 5.35
CA ASP A 49 -18.87 17.48 6.77
C ASP A 49 -17.77 16.52 7.24
N LEU A 50 -16.80 17.05 7.99
CA LEU A 50 -15.65 16.27 8.48
C LEU A 50 -16.08 15.21 9.50
N ALA A 51 -17.00 15.52 10.41
CA ALA A 51 -17.44 14.56 11.43
C ALA A 51 -18.19 13.40 10.79
N GLU A 52 -19.02 13.66 9.80
CA GLU A 52 -19.69 12.65 8.99
C GLU A 52 -18.68 11.81 8.17
N MET A 53 -17.66 12.43 7.55
CA MET A 53 -16.59 11.70 6.87
C MET A 53 -15.86 10.75 7.80
N ILE A 54 -15.45 11.23 8.98
CA ILE A 54 -14.76 10.40 10.00
C ILE A 54 -15.69 9.29 10.45
N LYS A 55 -16.97 9.58 10.76
CA LYS A 55 -17.94 8.55 11.18
C LYS A 55 -18.12 7.47 10.11
N LYS A 56 -18.10 7.82 8.83
CA LYS A 56 -18.20 6.88 7.70
C LYS A 56 -16.89 6.12 7.44
N SER A 57 -15.72 6.69 7.76
CA SER A 57 -14.43 6.07 7.41
C SER A 57 -13.72 5.39 8.59
N TYR A 58 -14.01 5.75 9.85
CA TYR A 58 -13.16 5.35 10.99
C TYR A 58 -13.03 3.83 11.14
N SER A 59 -14.07 3.07 10.80
CA SER A 59 -14.03 1.60 10.72
C SER A 59 -14.28 1.13 9.29
N TYR A 60 -13.60 1.78 8.35
CA TYR A 60 -13.77 1.59 6.91
C TYR A 60 -13.76 0.10 6.52
N ALA A 61 -12.82 -0.69 7.05
CA ALA A 61 -12.73 -2.11 6.72
C ALA A 61 -13.99 -2.91 7.13
N ARG A 62 -14.72 -2.48 8.16
CA ARG A 62 -15.92 -3.16 8.69
C ARG A 62 -17.24 -2.59 8.18
N GLN A 63 -17.22 -1.32 7.79
CA GLN A 63 -18.41 -0.60 7.32
C GLN A 63 -18.50 -0.55 5.80
N SER A 64 -17.34 -0.62 5.11
CA SER A 64 -17.33 -0.46 3.67
C SER A 64 -18.06 -1.60 3.00
N LEU A 65 -19.11 -1.24 2.28
CA LEU A 65 -19.79 -2.15 1.38
C LEU A 65 -19.06 -2.26 0.04
N ILE A 66 -18.05 -1.43 -0.23
CA ILE A 66 -17.28 -1.40 -1.48
C ILE A 66 -15.90 -1.99 -1.23
N ALA A 67 -15.58 -3.10 -1.90
CA ALA A 67 -14.32 -3.82 -1.68
C ALA A 67 -14.04 -3.95 -0.17
N PRO A 68 -14.95 -4.61 0.60
CA PRO A 68 -14.81 -4.73 2.04
C PRO A 68 -13.40 -5.20 2.36
N GLY A 69 -12.70 -4.38 3.13
CA GLY A 69 -11.31 -4.62 3.47
C GLY A 69 -11.17 -5.82 4.40
N ASP A 70 -10.03 -5.89 5.05
CA ASP A 70 -9.79 -6.90 6.07
C ASP A 70 -10.56 -6.53 7.35
N VAL A 71 -11.80 -7.02 7.49
CA VAL A 71 -12.73 -6.71 8.61
C VAL A 71 -12.14 -6.99 10.00
N VAL A 72 -11.11 -7.84 10.07
CA VAL A 72 -10.37 -8.17 11.29
C VAL A 72 -9.50 -6.99 11.72
N LEU A 73 -9.01 -6.20 10.77
CA LEU A 73 -8.08 -5.11 11.02
C LEU A 73 -8.83 -3.86 11.48
N PHE A 74 -8.24 -3.20 12.49
CA PHE A 74 -8.81 -2.01 13.09
C PHE A 74 -7.77 -0.89 13.11
N ARG A 75 -7.98 0.09 12.25
CA ARG A 75 -7.03 1.18 11.95
C ARG A 75 -7.70 2.56 11.94
N PRO A 76 -8.42 2.94 13.01
CA PRO A 76 -9.22 4.16 13.01
C PRO A 76 -8.38 5.43 12.86
N ALA A 77 -7.14 5.46 13.34
CA ALA A 77 -6.27 6.62 13.16
C ALA A 77 -5.89 6.82 11.69
N GLN A 78 -5.56 5.74 10.96
CA GLN A 78 -5.29 5.80 9.53
C GLN A 78 -6.52 6.30 8.75
N SER A 79 -7.71 5.77 9.04
CA SER A 79 -8.92 6.19 8.32
C SER A 79 -9.36 7.61 8.66
N THR A 80 -9.19 8.02 9.92
CA THR A 80 -9.46 9.40 10.35
C THR A 80 -8.54 10.37 9.61
N TRP A 81 -7.25 10.02 9.50
CA TRP A 81 -6.28 10.80 8.73
C TRP A 81 -6.70 10.96 7.26
N LEU A 82 -7.10 9.86 6.60
CA LEU A 82 -7.55 9.91 5.20
C LEU A 82 -8.84 10.73 5.02
N ALA A 83 -9.75 10.71 6.00
CA ALA A 83 -10.93 11.58 6.00
C ALA A 83 -10.56 13.06 6.17
N ILE A 84 -9.64 13.40 7.07
CA ILE A 84 -9.15 14.77 7.25
C ILE A 84 -8.54 15.30 5.95
N GLU A 85 -7.73 14.50 5.26
CA GLU A 85 -7.14 14.92 3.99
C GLU A 85 -8.18 15.08 2.88
N LYS A 86 -9.17 14.18 2.82
CA LYS A 86 -10.28 14.31 1.87
C LYS A 86 -11.07 15.59 2.12
N TYR A 87 -11.31 15.93 3.39
CA TYR A 87 -11.97 17.17 3.78
C TYR A 87 -11.14 18.40 3.40
N LEU A 88 -9.84 18.42 3.73
CA LEU A 88 -8.97 19.58 3.50
C LEU A 88 -8.63 19.79 2.02
N PHE A 89 -8.42 18.72 1.25
CA PHE A 89 -7.90 18.78 -0.11
C PHE A 89 -8.93 18.42 -1.19
N GLY A 90 -10.14 18.03 -0.79
CA GLY A 90 -11.22 17.67 -1.71
C GLY A 90 -10.82 16.53 -2.64
N SER A 91 -10.92 16.74 -3.94
CA SER A 91 -10.55 15.76 -4.96
C SER A 91 -9.12 15.94 -5.50
N SER A 92 -8.36 16.92 -4.98
CA SER A 92 -7.01 17.17 -5.44
C SER A 92 -6.11 15.96 -5.19
N SER A 93 -5.44 15.49 -6.25
CA SER A 93 -4.49 14.39 -6.14
C SER A 93 -3.11 14.85 -5.66
N MET A 94 -2.78 16.14 -5.81
CA MET A 94 -1.45 16.69 -5.54
C MET A 94 -1.16 16.83 -4.04
N TRP A 95 -2.07 17.43 -3.27
CA TRP A 95 -1.85 17.66 -1.83
C TRP A 95 -1.65 16.38 -1.01
N PRO A 96 -2.43 15.29 -1.24
CA PRO A 96 -2.15 14.01 -0.61
C PRO A 96 -0.73 13.48 -0.89
N GLN A 97 -0.16 13.78 -2.07
CA GLN A 97 1.20 13.34 -2.44
C GLN A 97 2.28 14.19 -1.78
N ILE A 98 2.07 15.51 -1.69
CA ILE A 98 2.95 16.41 -0.92
C ILE A 98 3.06 15.93 0.52
N LEU A 99 1.94 15.53 1.12
CA LEU A 99 1.90 15.03 2.48
C LEU A 99 2.62 13.68 2.65
N SER A 100 2.45 12.74 1.70
CA SER A 100 3.24 11.49 1.68
C SER A 100 4.75 11.79 1.59
N PHE A 101 5.13 12.73 0.73
CA PHE A 101 6.52 13.15 0.58
C PHE A 101 7.08 13.78 1.86
N PHE A 102 6.31 14.66 2.51
CA PHE A 102 6.68 15.26 3.79
C PHE A 102 6.88 14.21 4.88
N LEU A 103 5.99 13.21 4.96
CA LEU A 103 6.15 12.09 5.89
C LEU A 103 7.41 11.27 5.59
N HIS A 104 7.70 11.03 4.32
CA HIS A 104 8.90 10.31 3.89
C HIS A 104 10.19 11.06 4.27
N VAL A 105 10.26 12.37 4.02
CA VAL A 105 11.37 13.22 4.47
C VAL A 105 11.47 13.27 6.00
N SER A 106 10.33 13.34 6.69
CA SER A 106 10.29 13.31 8.16
C SER A 106 10.87 12.00 8.71
N ILE A 107 10.56 10.86 8.10
CA ILE A 107 11.15 9.57 8.47
C ILE A 107 12.67 9.60 8.30
N PHE A 108 13.19 10.15 7.21
CA PHE A 108 14.63 10.29 6.99
C PHE A 108 15.29 11.12 8.10
N ILE A 109 14.72 12.27 8.45
CA ILE A 109 15.24 13.16 9.51
C ILE A 109 15.17 12.47 10.88
N LEU A 110 14.03 11.87 11.22
CA LEU A 110 13.80 11.18 12.48
C LEU A 110 14.71 9.95 12.63
N LEU A 111 14.93 9.19 11.55
CA LEU A 111 15.81 8.03 11.54
C LEU A 111 17.26 8.44 11.75
N ASN A 112 17.73 9.48 11.07
CA ASN A 112 19.07 10.05 11.30
C ASN A 112 19.24 10.50 12.75
N TYR A 113 18.24 11.22 13.29
CA TYR A 113 18.29 11.69 14.67
C TYR A 113 18.28 10.55 15.69
N LEU A 114 17.43 9.53 15.49
CA LEU A 114 17.37 8.35 16.35
C LEU A 114 18.71 7.61 16.37
N LEU A 115 19.26 7.31 15.20
CA LEU A 115 20.55 6.61 15.09
C LEU A 115 21.69 7.43 15.67
N PHE A 116 21.69 8.75 15.50
CA PHE A 116 22.64 9.65 16.17
C PHE A 116 22.57 9.51 17.70
N LEU A 117 21.36 9.51 18.28
CA LEU A 117 21.19 9.30 19.72
C LEU A 117 21.68 7.91 20.16
N TRP A 118 21.38 6.87 19.39
CA TRP A 118 21.81 5.49 19.70
C TRP A 118 23.30 5.31 19.61
N PHE A 119 23.95 5.89 18.61
CA PHE A 119 25.41 5.85 18.47
C PHE A 119 26.09 6.55 19.65
N ASN A 120 25.56 7.70 20.09
CA ASN A 120 26.05 8.37 21.29
C ASN A 120 25.88 7.52 22.57
N LEU A 121 24.78 6.76 22.69
CA LEU A 121 24.60 5.81 23.82
C LEU A 121 25.60 4.66 23.77
N ILE A 122 25.83 4.09 22.58
CA ILE A 122 26.80 3.02 22.39
C ILE A 122 28.21 3.52 22.74
N ASP A 123 28.59 4.72 22.29
CA ASP A 123 29.87 5.34 22.60
C ASP A 123 30.04 5.57 24.11
N LYS A 124 29.00 6.02 24.82
CA LYS A 124 29.01 6.13 26.30
C LYS A 124 29.27 4.78 26.98
N GLY A 125 28.78 3.68 26.40
CA GLY A 125 29.05 2.33 26.88
C GLY A 125 30.50 1.88 26.72
N ASN A 126 31.24 2.49 25.78
CA ASN A 126 32.63 2.15 25.50
C ASN A 126 33.58 3.09 26.26
N LYS A 127 33.96 2.70 27.48
CA LYS A 127 35.00 3.36 28.29
C LYS A 127 36.35 3.32 27.55
N GLY A 128 36.63 4.30 26.69
CA GLY A 128 37.89 4.40 25.94
C GLY A 128 37.78 4.80 24.46
N LEU A 129 36.57 4.95 23.89
CA LEU A 129 36.36 5.39 22.51
C LEU A 129 35.56 6.70 22.44
N GLN A 130 36.18 7.83 22.78
CA GLN A 130 35.58 9.16 22.55
C GLN A 130 35.97 9.78 21.18
N ASN A 131 36.71 9.03 20.35
CA ASN A 131 37.36 9.56 19.14
C ASN A 131 36.76 9.08 17.81
N ALA A 132 35.51 8.58 17.77
CA ALA A 132 34.81 8.32 16.52
C ALA A 132 34.47 9.66 15.80
N LYS A 133 35.49 10.30 15.21
CA LYS A 133 35.38 11.58 14.50
C LYS A 133 35.24 11.36 12.99
N GLY A 134 34.36 12.12 12.36
CA GLY A 134 34.28 12.33 10.91
C GLY A 134 33.68 11.17 10.11
N ALA A 135 34.54 10.26 9.62
CA ALA A 135 34.18 9.30 8.56
C ALA A 135 33.12 8.26 8.98
N THR A 136 33.15 7.80 10.24
CA THR A 136 32.17 6.83 10.76
C THR A 136 30.80 7.45 10.94
N ARG A 137 30.74 8.74 11.28
CA ARG A 137 29.49 9.49 11.38
C ARG A 137 28.89 9.77 10.01
N PHE A 138 29.69 9.84 8.95
CA PHE A 138 29.21 9.96 7.57
C PHE A 138 28.46 8.71 7.07
N LEU A 139 28.73 7.53 7.65
CA LEU A 139 27.98 6.31 7.31
C LEU A 139 26.49 6.42 7.65
N LEU A 140 26.15 7.18 8.69
CA LEU A 140 24.77 7.36 9.13
C LEU A 140 23.89 7.96 8.02
N PRO A 141 24.18 9.17 7.53
CA PRO A 141 23.36 9.76 6.49
C PRO A 141 23.45 8.97 5.17
N LEU A 142 24.56 8.27 4.89
CA LEU A 142 24.67 7.39 3.71
C LEU A 142 23.75 6.15 3.78
N ILE A 143 23.73 5.44 4.91
CA ILE A 143 22.86 4.26 5.11
C ILE A 143 21.38 4.68 5.09
N THR A 144 21.05 5.81 5.72
CA THR A 144 19.68 6.33 5.69
C THR A 144 19.28 6.87 4.31
N ALA A 145 20.21 7.43 3.54
CA ALA A 145 19.99 7.79 2.15
C ALA A 145 19.77 6.56 1.26
N PHE A 146 20.57 5.49 1.46
CA PHE A 146 20.36 4.22 0.77
C PHE A 146 18.97 3.64 1.05
N PHE A 147 18.48 3.76 2.29
CA PHE A 147 17.11 3.38 2.63
C PHE A 147 16.08 4.25 1.91
N ILE A 148 16.13 5.58 2.09
CA ILE A 148 15.06 6.49 1.65
C ILE A 148 14.99 6.65 0.12
N LEU A 149 16.12 6.48 -0.58
CA LEU A 149 16.20 6.54 -2.05
C LEU A 149 16.07 5.16 -2.71
N ASN A 150 15.72 4.12 -1.94
CA ASN A 150 15.61 2.77 -2.48
C ASN A 150 14.38 2.61 -3.37
N PHE A 151 14.55 1.95 -4.52
CA PHE A 151 13.44 1.67 -5.43
C PHE A 151 12.36 0.78 -4.80
N SER A 152 12.77 -0.13 -3.90
CA SER A 152 11.88 -1.16 -3.34
C SER A 152 10.82 -0.60 -2.40
N ILE A 153 10.95 0.67 -2.00
CA ILE A 153 10.06 1.32 -1.05
C ILE A 153 9.19 2.43 -1.68
N VAL A 154 9.35 2.66 -3.00
CA VAL A 154 8.75 3.80 -3.71
C VAL A 154 7.23 3.82 -3.63
N GLU A 155 6.56 2.67 -3.72
CA GLU A 155 5.09 2.61 -3.72
C GLU A 155 4.50 3.20 -2.43
N LEU A 156 5.15 2.94 -1.28
CA LEU A 156 4.67 3.49 -0.01
C LEU A 156 4.78 5.02 0.02
N ALA A 157 5.78 5.59 -0.67
CA ALA A 157 6.00 7.02 -0.75
C ALA A 157 5.04 7.73 -1.74
N ILE A 158 4.59 7.05 -2.80
CA ILE A 158 3.79 7.66 -3.88
C ILE A 158 2.32 7.22 -3.90
N TRP A 159 1.90 6.27 -3.07
CA TRP A 159 0.51 5.87 -2.96
C TRP A 159 -0.13 6.52 -1.75
N ALA A 160 -1.03 7.46 -2.02
CA ALA A 160 -1.76 8.19 -0.99
C ALA A 160 -2.47 7.26 0.01
N SER A 161 -3.07 6.14 -0.41
CA SER A 161 -3.74 5.23 0.54
C SER A 161 -2.79 4.50 1.49
N LEU A 162 -1.50 4.37 1.13
CA LEU A 162 -0.51 3.64 1.91
C LEU A 162 0.26 4.53 2.91
N LYS A 163 0.11 5.86 2.85
CA LYS A 163 0.83 6.76 3.76
C LYS A 163 0.49 6.58 5.25
N GLY A 164 -0.61 5.91 5.58
CA GLY A 164 -0.88 5.48 6.95
C GLY A 164 0.29 4.68 7.54
N TYR A 165 0.97 3.88 6.72
CA TYR A 165 2.18 3.15 7.12
C TYR A 165 3.41 4.06 7.28
N LEU A 166 3.52 5.14 6.51
CA LEU A 166 4.56 6.17 6.72
C LEU A 166 4.31 6.91 8.04
N PHE A 167 3.07 7.32 8.28
CA PHE A 167 2.67 7.98 9.52
C PHE A 167 2.92 7.08 10.74
N PHE A 168 2.57 5.79 10.63
CA PHE A 168 2.94 4.76 11.60
C PHE A 168 4.46 4.76 11.85
N PHE A 169 5.27 4.67 10.81
CA PHE A 169 6.73 4.57 10.97
C PHE A 169 7.33 5.85 11.57
N ALA A 170 6.82 7.04 11.21
CA ALA A 170 7.21 8.31 11.83
C ALA A 170 6.89 8.33 13.33
N LEU A 171 5.67 7.94 13.72
CA LEU A 171 5.27 7.85 15.13
C LEU A 171 6.11 6.84 15.92
N LEU A 172 6.44 5.70 15.30
CA LEU A 172 7.35 4.71 15.87
C LEU A 172 8.73 5.33 16.17
N LEU A 173 9.31 6.03 15.20
CA LEU A 173 10.61 6.68 15.37
C LEU A 173 10.55 7.77 16.46
N ILE A 174 9.49 8.58 16.49
CA ILE A 174 9.27 9.58 17.55
C ILE A 174 9.19 8.93 18.93
N GLY A 175 8.40 7.84 19.05
CA GLY A 175 8.29 7.07 20.28
C GLY A 175 9.64 6.51 20.74
N LEU A 176 10.40 5.90 19.82
CA LEU A 176 11.73 5.38 20.09
C LEU A 176 12.72 6.49 20.49
N ILE A 177 12.66 7.68 19.89
CA ILE A 177 13.48 8.85 20.28
C ILE A 177 13.21 9.23 21.74
N PHE A 178 11.94 9.29 22.17
CA PHE A 178 11.61 9.62 23.56
C PHE A 178 11.97 8.50 24.53
N CYS A 179 11.80 7.22 24.16
CA CYS A 179 12.32 6.09 24.92
C CYS A 179 13.85 6.16 25.08
N THR A 180 14.56 6.57 24.03
CA THR A 180 16.01 6.76 24.05
C THR A 180 16.42 7.85 25.04
N LYS A 181 15.66 8.94 25.13
CA LYS A 181 15.89 10.00 26.13
C LYS A 181 15.74 9.47 27.55
N LEU A 182 14.75 8.60 27.81
CA LEU A 182 14.59 7.92 29.11
C LEU A 182 15.79 7.00 29.43
N ILE A 183 16.22 6.18 28.47
CA ILE A 183 17.41 5.31 28.59
C ILE A 183 18.68 6.12 28.88
N SER A 184 18.81 7.30 28.28
CA SER A 184 19.99 8.15 28.43
C SER A 184 20.13 8.83 29.81
N GLN A 185 19.05 8.86 30.59
CA GLN A 185 18.97 9.52 31.90
C GLN A 185 18.26 8.60 32.92
N PRO A 186 18.80 7.39 33.18
CA PRO A 186 18.07 6.36 33.94
C PRO A 186 17.78 6.78 35.38
N VAL A 187 18.63 7.61 35.99
CA VAL A 187 18.46 8.13 37.37
C VAL A 187 17.47 9.30 37.42
N ASN A 188 17.43 10.15 36.39
CA ASN A 188 16.56 11.33 36.33
C ASN A 188 15.39 11.07 35.37
N PHE A 189 14.52 10.13 35.76
CA PHE A 189 13.36 9.74 34.95
C PHE A 189 12.38 10.91 34.81
N LYS A 190 12.22 11.40 33.57
CA LYS A 190 11.31 12.51 33.29
C LYS A 190 9.98 11.99 32.73
N LEU A 191 8.92 12.12 33.52
CA LEU A 191 7.57 11.67 33.17
C LEU A 191 7.08 12.24 31.81
N LYS A 192 7.46 13.47 31.47
CA LYS A 192 7.11 14.08 30.18
C LYS A 192 7.57 13.26 28.96
N TYR A 193 8.76 12.63 29.02
CA TYR A 193 9.23 11.81 27.92
C TYR A 193 8.49 10.48 27.82
N LEU A 194 8.08 9.91 28.97
CA LEU A 194 7.18 8.75 28.97
C LEU A 194 5.84 9.13 28.35
N LEU A 195 5.26 10.26 28.72
CA LEU A 195 3.99 10.73 28.16
C LEU A 195 4.07 10.92 26.65
N TYR A 196 5.11 11.59 26.14
CA TYR A 196 5.29 11.77 24.70
C TYR A 196 5.50 10.45 23.95
N ALA A 197 6.29 9.53 24.51
CA ALA A 197 6.45 8.20 23.94
C ALA A 197 5.11 7.46 23.92
N TRP A 198 4.38 7.47 25.04
CA TRP A 198 3.11 6.79 25.20
C TRP A 198 2.06 7.30 24.21
N ILE A 199 1.92 8.62 24.05
CA ILE A 199 0.99 9.22 23.07
C ILE A 199 1.36 8.79 21.65
N ALA A 200 2.64 8.86 21.28
CA ALA A 200 3.11 8.46 19.95
C ALA A 200 2.80 6.98 19.68
N PHE A 201 3.06 6.10 20.66
CA PHE A 201 2.81 4.67 20.57
C PHE A 201 1.32 4.30 20.61
N LEU A 202 0.50 5.05 21.34
CA LEU A 202 -0.96 4.89 21.33
C LEU A 202 -1.50 5.16 19.93
N ILE A 203 -1.18 6.33 19.35
CA ILE A 203 -1.63 6.68 18.00
C ILE A 203 -1.07 5.68 16.98
N ASN A 204 0.18 5.25 17.15
CA ASN A 204 0.82 4.22 16.32
C ASN A 204 0.02 2.91 16.31
N ALA A 205 -0.40 2.40 17.47
CA ALA A 205 -1.20 1.18 17.59
C ALA A 205 -2.58 1.29 16.90
N PHE A 206 -3.21 2.46 16.93
CA PHE A 206 -4.47 2.72 16.21
C PHE A 206 -4.29 3.07 14.73
N THR A 207 -3.05 3.29 14.27
CA THR A 207 -2.73 3.51 12.85
C THR A 207 -2.49 2.17 12.14
N TYR A 208 -1.77 1.25 12.79
CA TYR A 208 -1.52 -0.09 12.26
C TYR A 208 -1.45 -1.08 13.44
N GLU A 209 -2.18 -2.18 13.34
CA GLU A 209 -2.36 -3.19 14.40
C GLU A 209 -1.04 -3.77 14.91
N PHE A 210 0.01 -3.74 14.10
CA PHE A 210 1.36 -4.13 14.50
C PHE A 210 1.87 -3.30 15.69
N GLY A 211 1.47 -2.04 15.80
CA GLY A 211 1.88 -1.12 16.86
C GLY A 211 1.58 -1.63 18.27
N GLN A 212 0.50 -2.40 18.47
CA GLN A 212 0.19 -2.98 19.78
C GLN A 212 1.28 -3.94 20.28
N PHE A 213 1.88 -4.71 19.37
CA PHE A 213 2.97 -5.64 19.69
C PHE A 213 4.28 -4.89 19.89
N VAL A 214 4.53 -3.86 19.08
CA VAL A 214 5.68 -2.98 19.25
C VAL A 214 5.66 -2.31 20.63
N CYS A 215 4.49 -1.85 21.09
CA CYS A 215 4.35 -1.26 22.42
C CYS A 215 4.79 -2.23 23.52
N LEU A 216 4.34 -3.50 23.46
CA LEU A 216 4.73 -4.51 24.44
C LEU A 216 6.24 -4.79 24.41
N ILE A 217 6.83 -4.92 23.22
CA ILE A 217 8.26 -5.17 23.04
C ILE A 217 9.09 -3.98 23.57
N VAL A 218 8.74 -2.75 23.20
CA VAL A 218 9.38 -1.52 23.67
C VAL A 218 9.24 -1.41 25.19
N GLY A 219 8.02 -1.61 25.69
CA GLY A 219 7.71 -1.60 27.12
C GLY A 219 8.61 -2.55 27.90
N PHE A 220 8.70 -3.79 27.43
CA PHE A 220 9.49 -4.85 28.03
C PHE A 220 10.99 -4.55 28.02
N ILE A 221 11.56 -4.26 26.85
CA ILE A 221 13.00 -4.10 26.70
C ILE A 221 13.51 -2.82 27.37
N VAL A 222 12.79 -1.69 27.23
CA VAL A 222 13.17 -0.43 27.86
C VAL A 222 12.96 -0.51 29.38
N GLY A 223 11.88 -1.15 29.83
CA GLY A 223 11.64 -1.44 31.25
C GLY A 223 12.77 -2.26 31.84
N ALA A 224 13.13 -3.39 31.21
CA ALA A 224 14.23 -4.26 31.62
C ALA A 224 15.58 -3.52 31.68
N PHE A 225 15.83 -2.60 30.76
CA PHE A 225 17.01 -1.73 30.81
C PHE A 225 17.01 -0.86 32.07
N LEU A 226 15.90 -0.17 32.37
CA LEU A 226 15.79 0.68 33.56
C LEU A 226 15.92 -0.10 34.87
N PHE A 227 15.36 -1.32 34.95
CA PHE A 227 15.59 -2.21 36.10
C PHE A 227 17.07 -2.49 36.31
N ARG A 228 17.79 -2.84 35.23
CA ARG A 228 19.22 -3.10 35.27
C ARG A 228 20.01 -1.86 35.67
N SER A 229 19.57 -0.67 35.26
CA SER A 229 20.18 0.61 35.65
C SER A 229 19.81 1.10 37.06
N GLY A 230 19.10 0.30 37.86
CA GLY A 230 18.73 0.61 39.25
C GLY A 230 17.41 1.38 39.41
N ASN A 231 16.76 1.80 38.33
CA ASN A 231 15.49 2.52 38.39
C ASN A 231 14.30 1.56 38.24
N LYS A 232 14.05 0.76 39.29
CA LYS A 232 12.97 -0.24 39.32
C LYS A 232 11.58 0.37 39.15
N LYS A 233 11.32 1.51 39.80
CA LYS A 233 10.02 2.21 39.72
C LYS A 233 9.74 2.71 38.30
N GLY A 234 10.73 3.34 37.66
CA GLY A 234 10.63 3.77 36.26
C GLY A 234 10.44 2.59 35.31
N GLY A 235 11.12 1.47 35.56
CA GLY A 235 10.94 0.22 34.82
C GLY A 235 9.51 -0.34 34.90
N LEU A 236 8.94 -0.46 36.10
CA LEU A 236 7.55 -0.89 36.32
C LEU A 236 6.55 0.05 35.66
N LEU A 237 6.72 1.36 35.85
CA LEU A 237 5.83 2.37 35.28
C LEU A 237 5.81 2.28 33.75
N LEU A 238 6.96 2.07 33.12
CA LEU A 238 7.07 1.95 31.67
C LEU A 238 6.40 0.67 31.17
N LEU A 239 6.65 -0.48 31.81
CA LEU A 239 5.95 -1.74 31.51
C LEU A 239 4.44 -1.57 31.57
N ALA A 240 3.92 -1.04 32.68
CA ALA A 240 2.48 -0.85 32.87
C ALA A 240 1.89 0.14 31.86
N SER A 241 2.58 1.26 31.60
CA SER A 241 2.12 2.27 30.64
C SER A 241 2.02 1.70 29.23
N PHE A 242 3.03 0.96 28.77
CA PHE A 242 3.01 0.38 27.43
C PHE A 242 2.07 -0.82 27.31
N ALA A 243 1.93 -1.63 28.36
CA ALA A 243 0.94 -2.71 28.41
C ALA A 243 -0.50 -2.16 28.34
N SER A 244 -0.77 -1.00 28.96
CA SER A 244 -2.10 -0.37 28.90
C SER A 244 -2.54 -0.07 27.45
N ILE A 245 -1.60 0.28 26.55
CA ILE A 245 -1.91 0.53 25.13
C ILE A 245 -2.49 -0.73 24.47
N PHE A 246 -1.92 -1.90 24.75
CA PHE A 246 -2.43 -3.18 24.23
C PHE A 246 -3.87 -3.44 24.70
N PHE A 247 -4.13 -3.26 26.00
CA PHE A 247 -5.47 -3.46 26.56
C PHE A 247 -6.49 -2.45 26.03
N ILE A 248 -6.12 -1.16 25.94
CA ILE A 248 -6.96 -0.10 25.36
C ILE A 248 -7.29 -0.43 23.90
N TYR A 249 -6.28 -0.78 23.09
CA TYR A 249 -6.49 -1.16 21.70
C TYR A 249 -7.44 -2.35 21.58
N ARG A 250 -7.23 -3.41 22.37
CA ARG A 250 -8.07 -4.63 22.35
C ARG A 250 -9.50 -4.36 22.78
N ALA A 251 -9.71 -3.57 23.84
CA ALA A 251 -11.03 -3.22 24.32
C ALA A 251 -11.82 -2.43 23.26
N ILE A 252 -11.22 -1.37 22.70
CA ILE A 252 -11.87 -0.56 21.66
C ILE A 252 -12.10 -1.37 20.38
N ASN A 253 -11.11 -2.17 19.97
CA ASN A 253 -11.23 -3.03 18.80
C ASN A 253 -12.39 -4.05 18.93
N SER A 254 -12.49 -4.70 20.09
CA SER A 254 -13.56 -5.68 20.37
C SER A 254 -14.94 -5.02 20.44
N PHE A 255 -15.02 -3.85 21.08
CA PHE A 255 -16.26 -3.06 21.11
C PHE A 255 -16.72 -2.69 19.70
N ASP A 256 -15.82 -2.13 18.87
CA ASP A 256 -16.15 -1.75 17.50
C ASP A 256 -16.50 -2.97 16.62
N TYR A 257 -15.83 -4.10 16.82
CA TYR A 257 -16.14 -5.34 16.12
C TYR A 257 -17.58 -5.79 16.40
N ASN A 258 -17.97 -5.81 17.67
CA ASN A 258 -19.32 -6.19 18.09
C ASN A 258 -20.38 -5.24 17.55
N LEU A 259 -20.08 -3.94 17.48
CA LEU A 259 -20.98 -2.94 16.93
C LEU A 259 -21.26 -3.16 15.44
N HIS A 260 -20.29 -3.67 14.68
CA HIS A 260 -20.40 -3.91 13.23
C HIS A 260 -20.65 -5.36 12.83
N LEU A 261 -20.91 -6.27 13.79
CA LEU A 261 -21.18 -7.69 13.51
C LEU A 261 -22.25 -7.90 12.45
N LYS A 262 -23.34 -7.11 12.46
CA LYS A 262 -24.40 -7.22 11.44
C LYS A 262 -23.90 -6.96 10.02
N ASN A 263 -23.03 -5.97 9.84
CA ASN A 263 -22.44 -5.66 8.53
C ASN A 263 -21.49 -6.77 8.09
N ILE A 264 -20.73 -7.35 9.03
CA ILE A 264 -19.83 -8.48 8.77
C ILE A 264 -20.63 -9.74 8.40
N SER A 265 -21.71 -10.03 9.12
CA SER A 265 -22.65 -11.11 8.78
C SER A 265 -23.26 -10.92 7.40
N TYR A 266 -23.65 -9.68 7.06
CA TYR A 266 -24.12 -9.35 5.72
C TYR A 266 -23.05 -9.71 4.67
N MET A 267 -21.77 -9.35 4.87
CA MET A 267 -20.69 -9.72 3.94
C MET A 267 -20.53 -11.24 3.77
N LYS A 268 -20.66 -12.02 4.85
CA LYS A 268 -20.62 -13.50 4.78
C LYS A 268 -21.71 -14.07 3.89
N GLU A 269 -22.92 -13.51 3.93
CA GLU A 269 -24.04 -13.97 3.11
C GLU A 269 -23.78 -13.82 1.60
N PHE A 270 -22.88 -12.90 1.19
CA PHE A 270 -22.47 -12.73 -0.21
C PHE A 270 -21.36 -13.67 -0.65
N GLY A 271 -20.90 -14.59 0.22
CA GLY A 271 -19.71 -15.39 -0.05
C GLY A 271 -18.45 -14.54 -0.17
N ILE A 272 -18.49 -13.27 0.26
CA ILE A 272 -17.30 -12.46 0.40
C ILE A 272 -16.53 -13.09 1.54
N PRO A 273 -15.28 -13.56 1.31
CA PRO A 273 -14.49 -14.18 2.35
C PRO A 273 -14.19 -13.15 3.45
N THR A 274 -15.07 -13.08 4.45
CA THR A 274 -14.77 -12.45 5.73
C THR A 274 -13.73 -13.34 6.37
N GLY A 275 -12.58 -12.79 6.75
CA GLY A 275 -11.45 -13.61 7.20
C GLY A 275 -11.80 -14.70 8.22
N GLU A 276 -12.85 -14.60 9.00
CA GLU A 276 -13.18 -15.62 10.02
C GLU A 276 -13.19 -17.11 9.57
N THR A 277 -13.60 -17.46 8.35
CA THR A 277 -13.55 -18.88 7.90
C THR A 277 -12.14 -19.33 7.51
N THR A 278 -11.29 -18.43 7.00
CA THR A 278 -9.89 -18.71 6.62
C THR A 278 -8.91 -18.47 7.78
N TYR A 279 -9.31 -17.70 8.80
CA TYR A 279 -8.47 -17.17 9.87
C TYR A 279 -8.81 -17.79 11.23
N SER A 280 -9.21 -19.07 11.27
CA SER A 280 -9.37 -19.74 12.56
C SER A 280 -8.02 -19.73 13.29
N TYR A 281 -8.01 -19.26 14.54
CA TYR A 281 -6.79 -19.21 15.36
C TYR A 281 -6.09 -20.58 15.41
N GLY A 282 -6.86 -21.66 15.42
CA GLY A 282 -6.34 -23.03 15.36
C GLY A 282 -5.55 -23.32 14.09
N ASN A 283 -6.01 -22.84 12.92
CA ASN A 283 -5.28 -23.01 11.67
C ASN A 283 -4.01 -22.16 11.62
N MET A 284 -4.04 -20.93 12.15
CA MET A 284 -2.84 -20.10 12.27
C MET A 284 -1.77 -20.77 13.14
N ILE A 285 -2.13 -21.29 14.32
CA ILE A 285 -1.19 -21.98 15.22
C ILE A 285 -0.64 -23.25 14.56
N LYS A 286 -1.49 -24.08 13.95
CA LYS A 286 -1.06 -25.28 13.21
C LYS A 286 -0.11 -24.94 12.06
N SER A 287 -0.36 -23.83 11.36
CA SER A 287 0.52 -23.40 10.27
C SER A 287 1.85 -22.83 10.77
N PHE A 288 1.96 -22.33 12.00
CA PHE A 288 3.15 -21.63 12.50
C PHE A 288 4.45 -22.46 12.34
N PHE A 289 4.39 -23.76 12.62
CA PHE A 289 5.53 -24.68 12.50
C PHE A 289 5.54 -25.49 11.19
N SER A 290 4.74 -25.10 10.21
CA SER A 290 4.65 -25.82 8.93
C SER A 290 5.80 -25.45 7.99
N ILE A 291 6.18 -26.39 7.12
CA ILE A 291 7.19 -26.18 6.06
C ILE A 291 6.82 -24.99 5.15
N PRO A 292 5.56 -24.80 4.71
CA PRO A 292 5.14 -23.60 3.98
C PRO A 292 5.46 -22.28 4.71
N THR A 293 5.25 -22.23 6.03
CA THR A 293 5.56 -21.03 6.84
C THR A 293 7.04 -20.73 6.84
N ALA A 294 7.90 -21.74 6.99
CA ALA A 294 9.35 -21.57 6.92
C ALA A 294 9.78 -21.06 5.53
N LYS A 295 9.20 -21.61 4.45
CA LYS A 295 9.44 -21.15 3.08
C LYS A 295 8.98 -19.70 2.87
N ASN A 296 7.81 -19.33 3.39
CA ASN A 296 7.29 -17.96 3.31
C ASN A 296 8.12 -16.99 4.14
N LEU A 297 8.59 -17.40 5.33
CA LEU A 297 9.53 -16.63 6.14
C LEU A 297 10.83 -16.36 5.37
N TRP A 298 11.39 -17.39 4.73
CA TRP A 298 12.57 -17.22 3.89
C TRP A 298 12.32 -16.27 2.72
N HIS A 299 11.16 -16.36 2.06
CA HIS A 299 10.79 -15.45 0.98
C HIS A 299 10.70 -13.99 1.45
N ILE A 300 9.98 -13.70 2.54
CA ILE A 300 9.88 -12.31 3.03
C ILE A 300 11.22 -11.78 3.56
N LEU A 301 12.02 -12.63 4.21
CA LEU A 301 13.38 -12.26 4.63
C LEU A 301 14.25 -11.92 3.43
N SER A 302 14.25 -12.78 2.42
CA SER A 302 15.01 -12.54 1.19
C SER A 302 14.53 -11.27 0.49
N TYR A 303 13.23 -11.04 0.48
CA TYR A 303 12.60 -9.87 -0.11
C TYR A 303 12.99 -8.58 0.61
N THR A 304 12.96 -8.56 1.95
CA THR A 304 13.25 -7.37 2.74
C THR A 304 14.74 -7.10 2.97
N ILE A 305 15.59 -8.13 2.83
CA ILE A 305 17.05 -8.03 3.03
C ILE A 305 17.80 -7.92 1.70
N PHE A 306 17.55 -8.77 0.72
CA PHE A 306 18.39 -8.84 -0.48
C PHE A 306 17.85 -7.99 -1.63
N THR A 307 16.54 -8.03 -1.89
CA THR A 307 15.94 -7.31 -3.02
C THR A 307 16.30 -5.82 -3.08
N PRO A 308 16.34 -5.05 -1.96
CA PRO A 308 16.71 -3.62 -2.00
C PRO A 308 18.11 -3.34 -2.56
N PHE A 309 18.99 -4.34 -2.61
CA PHE A 309 20.34 -4.22 -3.16
C PHE A 309 20.38 -4.44 -4.68
N PHE A 310 19.32 -4.95 -5.30
CA PHE A 310 19.28 -5.30 -6.73
C PHE A 310 18.30 -4.43 -7.53
N PRO A 311 18.62 -3.14 -7.76
CA PRO A 311 17.77 -2.23 -8.53
C PRO A 311 17.34 -2.78 -9.89
N LEU A 312 18.19 -3.56 -10.54
CA LEU A 312 17.94 -4.13 -11.87
C LEU A 312 16.81 -5.19 -11.92
N THR A 313 16.35 -5.69 -10.78
CA THR A 313 15.24 -6.67 -10.70
C THR A 313 13.86 -6.02 -10.76
N THR A 314 13.80 -4.70 -10.92
CA THR A 314 12.58 -3.92 -10.90
C THR A 314 11.95 -3.81 -12.28
N HIS A 315 10.68 -4.16 -12.37
CA HIS A 315 9.86 -3.99 -13.55
C HIS A 315 8.63 -3.12 -13.21
N ILE A 316 8.14 -2.40 -14.21
CA ILE A 316 6.95 -1.56 -14.06
C ILE A 316 5.81 -2.29 -14.76
N HIS A 317 4.78 -2.65 -14.00
CA HIS A 317 3.58 -3.24 -14.57
C HIS A 317 2.70 -2.15 -15.20
N ALA A 318 1.93 -2.52 -16.24
CA ALA A 318 1.07 -1.59 -16.98
C ALA A 318 0.14 -0.77 -16.06
N ALA A 319 -0.36 -1.34 -14.96
CA ALA A 319 -1.22 -0.65 -13.99
C ALA A 319 -0.51 0.39 -13.09
N GLY A 320 0.75 0.72 -13.35
CA GLY A 320 1.55 1.64 -12.53
C GLY A 320 1.94 1.07 -11.15
N LYS A 321 1.97 -0.27 -11.05
CA LYS A 321 2.54 -1.02 -9.91
C LYS A 321 4.01 -1.36 -10.18
N VAL A 322 4.79 -1.40 -9.11
CA VAL A 322 6.19 -1.84 -9.14
C VAL A 322 6.21 -3.34 -8.89
N TYR A 323 6.68 -4.08 -9.89
CA TYR A 323 6.89 -5.51 -9.79
C TYR A 323 8.37 -5.76 -9.53
N ILE A 324 8.70 -6.47 -8.45
CA ILE A 324 10.09 -6.83 -8.16
C ILE A 324 10.27 -8.33 -8.33
N VAL A 325 11.02 -8.70 -9.37
CA VAL A 325 11.30 -10.11 -9.70
C VAL A 325 12.36 -10.63 -8.72
N LYS A 326 12.33 -11.93 -8.41
CA LYS A 326 13.46 -12.55 -7.71
C LYS A 326 14.72 -12.36 -8.56
N PRO A 327 15.86 -11.97 -7.97
CA PRO A 327 17.12 -12.06 -8.68
C PRO A 327 17.32 -13.52 -9.10
N ASP A 328 17.29 -13.77 -10.40
CA ASP A 328 17.59 -15.08 -10.98
C ASP A 328 19.09 -15.17 -11.24
N LEU A 329 19.74 -16.14 -10.61
CA LEU A 329 21.17 -16.40 -10.78
C LEU A 329 21.49 -16.86 -12.21
N LEU A 330 20.52 -17.42 -12.94
CA LEU A 330 20.69 -17.88 -14.32
C LEU A 330 20.78 -16.72 -15.32
N HIS A 331 20.27 -15.54 -14.95
CA HIS A 331 20.32 -14.33 -15.78
C HIS A 331 21.27 -13.29 -15.18
N PHE A 332 22.52 -13.69 -15.01
CA PHE A 332 23.55 -12.82 -14.46
C PHE A 332 23.82 -11.62 -15.38
N SER A 333 23.52 -10.41 -14.89
CA SER A 333 23.94 -9.16 -15.52
C SER A 333 25.23 -8.67 -14.88
N TYR A 334 26.24 -8.29 -15.68
CA TYR A 334 27.45 -7.65 -15.18
C TYR A 334 27.15 -6.35 -14.40
N LEU A 335 26.03 -5.69 -14.70
CA LEU A 335 25.56 -4.52 -13.95
C LEU A 335 25.11 -4.85 -12.51
N ALA A 336 24.90 -6.13 -12.17
CA ALA A 336 24.57 -6.58 -10.82
C ALA A 336 25.81 -6.88 -9.95
N ILE A 337 27.03 -6.88 -10.51
CA ILE A 337 28.27 -7.11 -9.76
C ILE A 337 28.40 -6.21 -8.52
N PRO A 338 28.15 -4.87 -8.62
CA PRO A 338 28.20 -3.99 -7.44
C PRO A 338 27.24 -4.41 -6.33
N SER A 339 26.04 -4.91 -6.68
CA SER A 339 25.04 -5.40 -5.73
C SER A 339 25.51 -6.64 -4.99
N TYR A 340 26.07 -7.63 -5.70
CA TYR A 340 26.61 -8.85 -5.08
C TYR A 340 27.78 -8.55 -4.14
N LEU A 341 28.74 -7.72 -4.60
CA LEU A 341 29.88 -7.29 -3.79
C LEU A 341 29.41 -6.51 -2.56
N LEU A 342 28.42 -5.64 -2.72
CA LEU A 342 27.85 -4.87 -1.62
C LEU A 342 27.21 -5.79 -0.59
N ILE A 343 26.38 -6.75 -0.98
CA ILE A 343 25.75 -7.70 -0.05
C ILE A 343 26.81 -8.49 0.73
N PHE A 344 27.84 -8.99 0.04
CA PHE A 344 28.92 -9.74 0.69
C PHE A 344 29.61 -8.90 1.77
N LEU A 345 30.02 -7.67 1.42
CA LEU A 345 30.66 -6.76 2.37
C LEU A 345 29.70 -6.33 3.49
N TRP A 346 28.43 -6.10 3.16
CA TRP A 346 27.39 -5.72 4.12
C TRP A 346 27.18 -6.82 5.16
N CYS A 347 27.02 -8.07 4.73
CA CYS A 347 26.89 -9.24 5.61
C CYS A 347 28.15 -9.41 6.47
N TYR A 348 29.35 -9.30 5.88
CA TYR A 348 30.60 -9.38 6.62
C TYR A 348 30.68 -8.32 7.72
N PHE A 349 30.38 -7.06 7.42
CA PHE A 349 30.44 -5.97 8.39
C PHE A 349 29.34 -6.01 9.44
N LEU A 350 28.14 -6.47 9.08
CA LEU A 350 27.05 -6.71 10.01
C LEU A 350 27.42 -7.81 11.01
N ILE A 351 27.82 -8.99 10.53
CA ILE A 351 28.14 -10.14 11.38
C ILE A 351 29.35 -9.82 12.28
N SER A 352 30.43 -9.28 11.72
CA SER A 352 31.61 -8.91 12.50
C SER A 352 31.32 -7.82 13.53
N GLY A 353 30.48 -6.83 13.18
CA GLY A 353 30.01 -5.80 14.09
C GLY A 353 29.23 -6.35 15.28
N VAL A 354 28.27 -7.25 15.03
CA VAL A 354 27.49 -7.94 16.07
C VAL A 354 28.41 -8.75 16.98
N ILE A 355 29.25 -9.63 16.43
CA ILE A 355 30.15 -10.48 17.21
C ILE A 355 31.05 -9.61 18.12
N LYS A 356 31.65 -8.56 17.56
CA LYS A 356 32.52 -7.64 18.31
C LYS A 356 31.76 -6.91 19.42
N ALA A 357 30.52 -6.48 19.18
CA ALA A 357 29.71 -5.78 20.16
C ALA A 357 29.30 -6.68 21.34
N PHE A 358 28.94 -7.92 21.04
CA PHE A 358 28.61 -8.90 22.07
C PHE A 358 29.83 -9.30 22.90
N LYS A 359 31.00 -9.49 22.27
CA LYS A 359 32.28 -9.77 22.96
C LYS A 359 32.69 -8.64 23.90
N ASN A 360 32.53 -7.39 23.47
CA ASN A 360 32.87 -6.21 24.28
C ASN A 360 31.84 -5.90 25.39
N ASN A 361 30.77 -6.70 25.52
CA ASN A 361 29.74 -6.53 26.55
C ASN A 361 29.10 -5.13 26.59
N ASN A 362 28.99 -4.43 25.45
CA ASN A 362 28.33 -3.13 25.39
C ASN A 362 26.82 -3.29 25.64
N VAL A 363 26.36 -2.87 26.82
CA VAL A 363 24.98 -3.05 27.27
C VAL A 363 24.00 -2.31 26.36
N TYR A 364 24.29 -1.06 26.00
CA TYR A 364 23.39 -0.27 25.14
C TYR A 364 23.18 -0.93 23.79
N PHE A 365 24.27 -1.39 23.14
CA PHE A 365 24.18 -2.11 21.88
C PHE A 365 23.27 -3.34 22.00
N LYS A 366 23.47 -4.18 23.02
CA LYS A 366 22.69 -5.43 23.21
C LYS A 366 21.19 -5.14 23.33
N TYR A 367 20.80 -4.19 24.17
CA TYR A 367 19.38 -3.85 24.35
C TYR A 367 18.76 -3.23 23.10
N LEU A 368 19.46 -2.32 22.41
CA LEU A 368 18.97 -1.70 21.18
C LEU A 368 18.86 -2.70 20.03
N PHE A 369 19.86 -3.58 19.88
CA PHE A 369 19.86 -4.63 18.86
C PHE A 369 18.72 -5.62 19.11
N ILE A 370 18.57 -6.13 20.34
CA ILE A 370 17.47 -7.02 20.73
C ILE A 370 16.11 -6.34 20.51
N LEU A 371 15.96 -5.07 20.90
CA LEU A 371 14.73 -4.31 20.69
C LEU A 371 14.30 -4.33 19.21
N VAL A 372 15.21 -3.94 18.31
CA VAL A 372 14.89 -3.86 16.88
C VAL A 372 14.74 -5.26 16.26
N SER A 373 15.52 -6.25 16.69
CA SER A 373 15.36 -7.63 16.23
C SER A 373 14.00 -8.22 16.60
N LEU A 374 13.51 -7.96 17.82
CA LEU A 374 12.17 -8.40 18.24
C LEU A 374 11.06 -7.68 17.49
N ILE A 375 11.19 -6.36 17.28
CA ILE A 375 10.24 -5.60 16.45
C ILE A 375 10.23 -6.16 15.02
N TYR A 376 11.40 -6.40 14.43
CA TYR A 376 11.51 -6.95 13.08
C TYR A 376 10.92 -8.36 12.99
N GLY A 377 11.23 -9.23 13.96
CA GLY A 377 10.66 -10.57 14.05
C GLY A 377 9.13 -10.55 14.16
N ALA A 378 8.57 -9.62 14.95
CA ALA A 378 7.12 -9.45 15.06
C ALA A 378 6.49 -8.95 13.74
N TYR A 379 7.15 -8.04 13.02
CA TYR A 379 6.72 -7.62 11.68
C TYR A 379 6.70 -8.81 10.69
N LEU A 380 7.79 -9.56 10.63
CA LEU A 380 7.89 -10.75 9.78
C LEU A 380 6.84 -11.80 10.14
N SER A 381 6.58 -12.02 11.43
CA SER A 381 5.54 -12.96 11.89
C SER A 381 4.16 -12.56 11.38
N ILE A 382 3.81 -11.27 11.46
CA ILE A 382 2.52 -10.77 10.96
C ILE A 382 2.44 -10.92 9.43
N ALA A 383 3.51 -10.57 8.71
CA ALA A 383 3.54 -10.68 7.25
C ALA A 383 3.40 -12.15 6.80
N VAL A 384 4.11 -13.07 7.46
CA VAL A 384 4.07 -14.49 7.09
C VAL A 384 2.74 -15.12 7.47
N LEU A 385 2.34 -15.04 8.74
CA LEU A 385 1.16 -15.73 9.26
C LEU A 385 -0.14 -15.07 8.78
N GLY A 386 -0.17 -13.73 8.74
CA GLY A 386 -1.36 -12.95 8.43
C GLY A 386 -1.55 -12.63 6.95
N ARG A 387 -0.54 -12.84 6.10
CA ARG A 387 -0.66 -12.60 4.65
C ARG A 387 -0.18 -13.76 3.82
N MET A 388 1.10 -14.12 3.90
CA MET A 388 1.69 -15.10 2.99
C MET A 388 1.13 -16.51 3.15
N ASN A 389 0.88 -16.97 4.37
CA ASN A 389 0.29 -18.29 4.59
C ASN A 389 -1.16 -18.37 4.11
N LEU A 390 -1.87 -17.23 4.11
CA LEU A 390 -3.25 -17.14 3.62
C LEU A 390 -3.31 -16.98 2.09
N ARG A 391 -2.22 -16.48 1.49
CA ARG A 391 -2.06 -16.30 0.04
C ARG A 391 -0.66 -16.76 -0.36
N PRO A 392 -0.45 -18.09 -0.51
CA PRO A 392 0.89 -18.69 -0.63
C PRO A 392 1.62 -18.41 -1.95
N ASP A 393 1.19 -17.42 -2.72
CA ASP A 393 1.83 -17.06 -3.98
C ASP A 393 2.95 -16.03 -3.77
N TYR A 394 4.13 -16.32 -4.33
CA TYR A 394 5.25 -15.37 -4.35
C TYR A 394 4.90 -14.10 -5.13
N SER A 395 4.00 -14.20 -6.12
CA SER A 395 3.55 -13.05 -6.91
C SER A 395 2.95 -11.95 -6.02
N GLU A 396 2.37 -12.30 -4.86
CA GLU A 396 1.85 -11.32 -3.90
C GLU A 396 2.98 -10.42 -3.38
N LEU A 397 4.12 -10.96 -2.94
CA LEU A 397 5.23 -10.11 -2.51
C LEU A 397 5.78 -9.28 -3.67
N ALA A 398 5.96 -9.90 -4.83
CA ALA A 398 6.52 -9.23 -5.99
C ALA A 398 5.65 -8.06 -6.49
N GLN A 399 4.32 -8.15 -6.35
CA GLN A 399 3.35 -7.12 -6.75
C GLN A 399 3.09 -6.05 -5.68
N TYR A 400 3.60 -6.22 -4.46
CA TYR A 400 3.33 -5.34 -3.32
C TYR A 400 4.64 -4.89 -2.66
N SER A 401 5.37 -4.03 -3.37
CA SER A 401 6.67 -3.52 -2.91
C SER A 401 6.60 -2.77 -1.58
N TYR A 402 5.42 -2.27 -1.21
CA TYR A 402 5.21 -1.61 0.07
C TYR A 402 5.53 -2.49 1.31
N TYR A 403 5.51 -3.83 1.20
CA TYR A 403 5.97 -4.72 2.28
C TYR A 403 7.48 -4.61 2.55
N ASN A 404 8.26 -4.07 1.62
CA ASN A 404 9.67 -3.81 1.88
C ASN A 404 9.91 -2.65 2.82
N TYR A 405 9.05 -1.62 2.84
CA TYR A 405 9.36 -0.39 3.56
C TYR A 405 9.68 -0.61 5.04
N MET A 406 8.82 -1.31 5.77
CA MET A 406 9.03 -1.57 7.19
C MET A 406 10.13 -2.61 7.43
N GLY A 407 10.11 -3.73 6.69
CA GLY A 407 11.09 -4.81 6.87
C GLY A 407 12.51 -4.33 6.57
N PHE A 408 12.70 -3.65 5.43
CA PHE A 408 13.96 -3.02 5.05
C PHE A 408 14.33 -1.91 6.03
N GLY A 409 13.38 -1.07 6.47
CA GLY A 409 13.64 -0.05 7.50
C GLY A 409 14.22 -0.63 8.80
N PHE A 410 13.65 -1.73 9.30
CA PHE A 410 14.18 -2.42 10.50
C PHE A 410 15.53 -3.09 10.24
N PHE A 411 15.70 -3.75 9.10
CA PHE A 411 17.00 -4.29 8.69
C PHE A 411 18.07 -3.21 8.60
N MET A 412 17.74 -2.02 8.09
CA MET A 412 18.65 -0.89 7.97
C MET A 412 19.03 -0.32 9.33
N ILE A 413 18.11 -0.25 10.29
CA ILE A 413 18.42 0.13 11.67
C ILE A 413 19.38 -0.89 12.31
N LEU A 414 19.10 -2.19 12.19
CA LEU A 414 19.98 -3.26 12.71
C LEU A 414 21.37 -3.20 12.09
N SER A 415 21.41 -3.07 10.76
CA SER A 415 22.64 -2.95 9.99
C SER A 415 23.42 -1.72 10.42
N ALA A 416 22.77 -0.56 10.56
CA ALA A 416 23.41 0.68 10.99
C ALA A 416 24.10 0.53 12.36
N LEU A 417 23.43 -0.11 13.33
CA LEU A 417 24.02 -0.36 14.65
C LEU A 417 25.27 -1.25 14.56
N ALA A 418 25.16 -2.38 13.86
CA ALA A 418 26.25 -3.35 13.74
C ALA A 418 27.44 -2.78 12.95
N ILE A 419 27.17 -2.16 11.80
CA ILE A 419 28.16 -1.53 10.92
C ILE A 419 28.86 -0.38 11.64
N TYR A 420 28.11 0.48 12.35
CA TYR A 420 28.70 1.53 13.17
C TYR A 420 29.68 0.97 14.19
N TYR A 421 29.26 -0.06 14.93
CA TYR A 421 30.09 -0.69 15.96
C TYR A 421 31.39 -1.30 15.37
N ASN A 422 31.29 -1.88 14.18
CA ASN A 422 32.45 -2.42 13.50
C ASN A 422 33.48 -1.33 13.17
N PHE A 423 33.00 -0.18 12.71
CA PHE A 423 33.81 0.92 12.20
C PHE A 423 34.24 1.98 13.22
N GLN A 424 33.89 1.88 14.50
CA GLN A 424 34.23 2.92 15.50
C GLN A 424 35.73 3.31 15.57
N ASN A 425 36.64 2.44 15.09
CA ASN A 425 38.09 2.67 15.07
C ASN A 425 38.70 2.65 13.65
N VAL A 426 38.00 3.17 12.63
CA VAL A 426 38.53 3.23 11.24
C VAL A 426 39.91 3.91 11.15
N SER A 427 40.23 4.87 12.03
CA SER A 427 41.56 5.50 12.07
C SER A 427 42.69 4.51 12.33
N LYS A 428 42.43 3.45 13.10
CA LYS A 428 43.37 2.37 13.44
C LYS A 428 43.40 1.24 12.40
N PHE A 429 42.63 1.34 11.32
CA PHE A 429 42.65 0.32 10.29
C PHE A 429 43.95 0.36 9.48
N ASN A 430 44.47 -0.81 9.14
CA ASN A 430 45.56 -0.92 8.16
C ASN A 430 45.05 -0.54 6.75
N THR A 431 45.96 -0.39 5.80
CA THR A 431 45.65 0.06 4.43
C THR A 431 44.59 -0.83 3.75
N ILE A 432 44.69 -2.16 3.92
CA ILE A 432 43.73 -3.11 3.35
C ILE A 432 42.33 -2.88 3.91
N LYS A 433 42.16 -2.81 5.25
CA LYS A 433 40.84 -2.58 5.87
C LYS A 433 40.26 -1.22 5.50
N LYS A 434 41.10 -0.18 5.35
CA LYS A 434 40.65 1.12 4.83
C LYS A 434 40.15 1.00 3.38
N SER A 435 40.86 0.28 2.53
CA SER A 435 40.43 0.02 1.15
C SER A 435 39.07 -0.69 1.12
N ILE A 436 38.90 -1.78 1.87
CA ILE A 436 37.61 -2.50 1.94
C ILE A 436 36.48 -1.58 2.45
N PHE A 437 36.76 -0.75 3.46
CA PHE A 437 35.80 0.23 3.97
C PHE A 437 35.37 1.26 2.92
N TYR A 438 36.32 1.84 2.20
CA TYR A 438 36.01 2.82 1.15
C TYR A 438 35.32 2.17 -0.06
N SER A 439 35.69 0.94 -0.43
CA SER A 439 34.98 0.16 -1.44
C SER A 439 33.53 -0.10 -1.04
N PHE A 440 33.27 -0.43 0.23
CA PHE A 440 31.91 -0.56 0.75
C PHE A 440 31.12 0.75 0.61
N ILE A 441 31.68 1.89 1.03
CA ILE A 441 31.05 3.20 0.84
C ILE A 441 30.74 3.46 -0.64
N ALA A 442 31.70 3.21 -1.53
CA ALA A 442 31.54 3.39 -2.96
C ALA A 442 30.42 2.51 -3.52
N PHE A 443 30.35 1.24 -3.14
CA PHE A 443 29.27 0.34 -3.58
C PHE A 443 27.91 0.76 -3.04
N VAL A 444 27.79 1.18 -1.76
CA VAL A 444 26.54 1.73 -1.22
C VAL A 444 26.10 2.93 -2.05
N PHE A 445 27.03 3.84 -2.36
CA PHE A 445 26.76 5.03 -3.15
C PHE A 445 26.30 4.69 -4.58
N VAL A 446 26.99 3.78 -5.27
CA VAL A 446 26.63 3.33 -6.63
C VAL A 446 25.23 2.70 -6.64
N VAL A 447 24.95 1.75 -5.73
CA VAL A 447 23.64 1.10 -5.67
C VAL A 447 22.53 2.08 -5.26
N THR A 448 22.84 3.08 -4.42
CA THR A 448 21.92 4.18 -4.08
C THR A 448 21.59 5.01 -5.33
N ILE A 449 22.59 5.40 -6.12
CA ILE A 449 22.35 6.15 -7.38
C ILE A 449 21.51 5.32 -8.35
N MET A 450 21.85 4.05 -8.56
CA MET A 450 21.06 3.17 -9.44
C MET A 450 19.62 3.07 -8.97
N SER A 451 19.39 2.88 -7.67
CA SER A 451 18.05 2.86 -7.08
C SER A 451 17.31 4.18 -7.29
N THR A 452 17.98 5.31 -7.06
CA THR A 452 17.45 6.66 -7.24
C THR A 452 16.96 6.90 -8.68
N LEU A 453 17.76 6.50 -9.66
CA LEU A 453 17.41 6.61 -11.08
C LEU A 453 16.18 5.75 -11.43
N ILE A 454 16.06 4.57 -10.82
CA ILE A 454 14.89 3.71 -11.00
C ILE A 454 13.65 4.32 -10.34
N VAL A 455 13.75 4.90 -9.15
CA VAL A 455 12.63 5.62 -8.52
C VAL A 455 12.12 6.72 -9.44
N PHE A 456 13.03 7.52 -10.02
CA PHE A 456 12.64 8.58 -10.96
C PHE A 456 11.97 8.00 -12.21
N LYS A 457 12.52 6.92 -12.79
CA LYS A 457 11.94 6.22 -13.93
C LYS A 457 10.53 5.69 -13.62
N ILE A 458 10.33 5.05 -12.47
CA ILE A 458 9.02 4.54 -12.01
C ILE A 458 8.02 5.69 -11.94
N ASN A 459 8.38 6.79 -11.29
CA ASN A 459 7.50 7.94 -11.15
C ASN A 459 7.12 8.56 -12.49
N LYS A 460 8.07 8.66 -13.42
CA LYS A 460 7.82 9.14 -14.79
C LYS A 460 6.93 8.18 -15.58
N SER A 461 7.16 6.87 -15.52
CA SER A 461 6.36 5.88 -16.22
C SER A 461 4.92 5.83 -15.72
N VAL A 462 4.70 5.92 -14.40
CA VAL A 462 3.35 6.02 -13.82
C VAL A 462 2.64 7.26 -14.34
N LEU A 463 3.33 8.42 -14.35
CA LEU A 463 2.76 9.65 -14.87
C LEU A 463 2.40 9.54 -16.36
N GLN A 464 3.25 8.90 -17.17
CA GLN A 464 2.98 8.62 -18.57
C GLN A 464 1.77 7.71 -18.75
N TYR A 465 1.66 6.64 -17.95
CA TYR A 465 0.50 5.75 -17.97
C TYR A 465 -0.80 6.49 -17.61
N GLN A 466 -0.75 7.39 -16.64
CA GLN A 466 -1.90 8.18 -16.20
C GLN A 466 -2.14 9.44 -17.04
N SER A 467 -1.30 9.72 -18.04
CA SER A 467 -1.32 10.98 -18.80
C SER A 467 -2.66 11.28 -19.45
N TYR A 468 -3.36 10.25 -19.93
CA TYR A 468 -4.68 10.39 -20.53
C TYR A 468 -5.72 10.93 -19.55
N LEU A 469 -5.91 10.27 -18.41
CA LEU A 469 -6.86 10.72 -17.38
C LEU A 469 -6.38 12.04 -16.74
N ARG A 470 -5.07 12.25 -16.62
CA ARG A 470 -4.50 13.51 -16.12
C ARG A 470 -4.81 14.68 -17.06
N ASN A 471 -4.71 14.47 -18.37
CA ASN A 471 -5.06 15.48 -19.36
C ASN A 471 -6.54 15.85 -19.29
N ILE A 472 -7.43 14.86 -19.18
CA ILE A 472 -8.87 15.07 -19.03
C ILE A 472 -9.18 15.85 -17.75
N THR A 473 -8.66 15.40 -16.62
CA THR A 473 -8.88 16.05 -15.31
C THR A 473 -8.32 17.47 -15.31
N GLY A 474 -7.13 17.71 -15.86
CA GLY A 474 -6.54 19.03 -15.98
C GLY A 474 -7.33 20.00 -16.86
N GLN A 475 -7.90 19.52 -17.98
CA GLN A 475 -8.80 20.33 -18.82
C GLN A 475 -10.07 20.75 -18.06
N ILE A 476 -10.68 19.81 -17.32
CA ILE A 476 -11.87 20.10 -16.51
C ILE A 476 -11.55 21.05 -15.36
N GLU A 477 -10.43 20.83 -14.64
CA GLU A 477 -9.97 21.72 -13.58
C GLU A 477 -9.71 23.14 -14.09
N GLY A 478 -9.05 23.27 -15.26
CA GLY A 478 -8.82 24.56 -15.91
C GLY A 478 -10.12 25.25 -16.33
N PHE A 479 -11.07 24.49 -16.89
CA PHE A 479 -12.40 25.00 -17.20
C PHE A 479 -13.11 25.52 -15.94
N ILE A 480 -13.15 24.71 -14.87
CA ILE A 480 -13.77 25.09 -13.59
C ILE A 480 -13.13 26.35 -13.03
N ALA A 481 -11.80 26.43 -13.00
CA ALA A 481 -11.08 27.62 -12.50
C ALA A 481 -11.46 28.90 -13.25
N ASN A 482 -11.67 28.81 -14.58
CA ASN A 482 -12.08 29.94 -15.41
C ASN A 482 -13.56 30.33 -15.25
N HIS A 483 -14.38 29.46 -14.65
CA HIS A 483 -15.83 29.68 -14.44
C HIS A 483 -16.19 29.72 -12.94
N GLN A 484 -15.21 29.81 -12.04
CA GLN A 484 -15.40 29.80 -10.59
C GLN A 484 -16.06 31.06 -10.02
N THR A 485 -16.21 32.12 -10.83
CA THR A 485 -17.01 33.29 -10.47
C THR A 485 -18.49 32.94 -10.25
N ASP A 486 -18.97 31.86 -10.87
CA ASP A 486 -20.28 31.30 -10.62
C ASP A 486 -20.23 30.37 -9.40
N LYS A 487 -20.68 30.86 -8.24
CA LYS A 487 -20.67 30.14 -6.94
C LYS A 487 -21.40 28.79 -6.93
N LYS A 488 -22.02 28.37 -8.03
CA LYS A 488 -22.74 27.09 -8.18
C LYS A 488 -22.63 26.53 -9.60
N LEU A 489 -21.43 26.51 -10.19
CA LEU A 489 -21.21 25.84 -11.48
C LEU A 489 -21.70 24.39 -11.42
N ARG A 490 -22.70 24.05 -12.23
CA ARG A 490 -23.25 22.70 -12.37
C ARG A 490 -22.82 22.08 -13.69
N ILE A 491 -22.25 20.90 -13.62
CA ILE A 491 -21.74 20.17 -14.78
C ILE A 491 -22.45 18.83 -14.92
N SER A 492 -22.42 18.26 -16.12
CA SER A 492 -22.77 16.86 -16.34
C SER A 492 -21.91 16.25 -17.43
N PHE A 493 -21.90 14.92 -17.50
CA PHE A 493 -21.12 14.16 -18.48
C PHE A 493 -22.04 13.37 -19.40
N ASP A 494 -21.78 13.43 -20.70
CA ASP A 494 -22.42 12.57 -21.70
C ASP A 494 -21.47 11.43 -22.06
N ILE A 495 -21.58 10.35 -21.30
CA ILE A 495 -20.71 9.18 -21.42
C ILE A 495 -21.01 8.39 -22.67
N LYS A 496 -22.27 8.39 -23.14
CA LYS A 496 -22.69 7.65 -24.32
C LYS A 496 -22.05 8.17 -25.60
N ASN A 497 -21.85 9.49 -25.70
CA ASN A 497 -21.17 10.11 -26.84
C ASN A 497 -19.67 10.30 -26.59
N SER A 498 -19.14 9.84 -25.47
CA SER A 498 -17.71 9.87 -25.19
C SER A 498 -17.06 8.58 -25.73
N ASP A 499 -15.95 8.69 -26.46
CA ASP A 499 -15.32 7.53 -27.12
C ASP A 499 -14.75 6.54 -26.08
N TYR A 500 -14.27 7.08 -24.97
CA TYR A 500 -13.77 6.31 -23.84
C TYR A 500 -13.74 7.21 -22.59
N THR A 501 -14.36 6.77 -21.50
CA THR A 501 -14.21 7.43 -20.20
C THR A 501 -13.47 6.49 -19.26
N PRO A 502 -12.31 6.88 -18.69
CA PRO A 502 -11.58 6.04 -17.74
C PRO A 502 -12.48 5.60 -16.60
N MET A 503 -12.74 4.31 -16.49
CA MET A 503 -13.52 3.74 -15.40
C MET A 503 -12.61 3.37 -14.23
N VAL A 504 -13.11 3.54 -13.01
CA VAL A 504 -12.51 2.95 -11.83
C VAL A 504 -12.75 1.45 -11.90
N ALA A 505 -11.68 0.69 -12.13
CA ALA A 505 -11.69 -0.77 -12.24
C ALA A 505 -12.46 -1.41 -11.06
N GLY A 506 -13.34 -2.36 -11.36
CA GLY A 506 -14.14 -3.09 -10.35
C GLY A 506 -15.35 -2.33 -9.78
N ALA A 507 -15.48 -1.01 -10.01
CA ALA A 507 -16.67 -0.23 -9.64
C ALA A 507 -17.54 0.15 -10.85
N GLY A 508 -16.93 0.21 -12.05
CA GLY A 508 -17.59 0.69 -13.26
C GLY A 508 -18.15 2.09 -13.09
N ILE A 509 -17.41 2.95 -12.38
CA ILE A 509 -17.72 4.35 -12.16
C ILE A 509 -16.73 5.19 -12.95
N PRO A 510 -17.17 6.17 -13.73
CA PRO A 510 -16.27 7.07 -14.44
C PRO A 510 -15.39 7.83 -13.44
N SER A 511 -14.07 7.77 -13.62
CA SER A 511 -13.11 8.37 -12.69
C SER A 511 -13.32 9.88 -12.52
N VAL A 512 -13.66 10.57 -13.62
CA VAL A 512 -14.01 12.00 -13.64
C VAL A 512 -15.20 12.32 -12.73
N TYR A 513 -16.14 11.39 -12.58
CA TYR A 513 -17.31 11.56 -11.75
C TYR A 513 -16.94 11.70 -10.27
N LEU A 514 -15.95 10.93 -9.82
CA LEU A 514 -15.48 10.95 -8.43
C LEU A 514 -14.73 12.24 -8.09
N PHE A 515 -13.99 12.81 -9.05
CA PHE A 515 -13.26 14.05 -8.84
C PHE A 515 -14.17 15.26 -8.75
N PHE A 516 -15.25 15.28 -9.52
CA PHE A 516 -16.11 16.46 -9.66
C PHE A 516 -17.51 16.27 -9.09
N TYR A 517 -17.74 15.20 -8.31
CA TYR A 517 -19.06 14.78 -7.82
C TYR A 517 -19.92 15.92 -7.28
N ASN A 518 -19.36 16.81 -6.47
CA ASN A 518 -20.09 17.90 -5.81
C ASN A 518 -20.66 18.94 -6.80
N MET A 519 -20.18 18.94 -8.04
CA MET A 519 -20.61 19.86 -9.10
C MET A 519 -21.58 19.20 -10.07
N ILE A 520 -21.84 17.89 -9.93
CA ILE A 520 -22.62 17.16 -10.91
C ILE A 520 -24.12 17.34 -10.68
N ASP A 521 -24.80 17.88 -11.69
CA ASP A 521 -26.26 17.98 -11.77
C ASP A 521 -26.72 17.46 -13.13
N SER A 522 -27.22 16.22 -13.15
CA SER A 522 -27.71 15.60 -14.38
C SER A 522 -29.06 16.13 -14.84
N ARG A 523 -29.81 16.82 -13.97
CA ARG A 523 -31.16 17.34 -14.27
C ARG A 523 -31.09 18.75 -14.86
N ASN A 524 -30.25 19.59 -14.29
CA ASN A 524 -30.11 20.99 -14.68
C ASN A 524 -28.64 21.45 -14.72
N PRO A 525 -27.80 20.84 -15.59
CA PRO A 525 -26.43 21.28 -15.75
C PRO A 525 -26.36 22.64 -16.45
N ASP A 526 -25.41 23.48 -16.04
CA ASP A 526 -25.04 24.67 -16.80
C ASP A 526 -24.21 24.27 -18.02
N TYR A 527 -23.33 23.28 -17.85
CA TYR A 527 -22.48 22.74 -18.91
C TYR A 527 -22.49 21.21 -18.98
N ILE A 528 -22.35 20.68 -20.20
CA ILE A 528 -22.29 19.26 -20.49
C ILE A 528 -20.97 18.94 -21.17
N PHE A 529 -20.24 17.96 -20.62
CA PHE A 529 -18.91 17.59 -21.07
C PHE A 529 -18.96 16.28 -21.84
N ILE A 530 -18.29 16.27 -23.00
CA ILE A 530 -18.10 15.08 -23.85
C ILE A 530 -16.60 14.82 -24.01
N ILE A 531 -16.15 13.59 -23.75
CA ILE A 531 -14.74 13.21 -23.90
C ILE A 531 -14.56 12.49 -25.24
N LYS A 532 -13.92 13.16 -26.20
CA LYS A 532 -13.61 12.60 -27.53
C LYS A 532 -12.16 12.82 -27.88
N ASP A 533 -11.53 11.83 -28.51
CA ASP A 533 -10.13 11.93 -28.96
C ASP A 533 -9.16 12.47 -27.89
N ARG A 534 -9.37 12.07 -26.63
CA ARG A 534 -8.58 12.53 -25.47
C ARG A 534 -8.70 14.01 -25.11
N LYS A 535 -9.71 14.70 -25.64
CA LYS A 535 -10.07 16.09 -25.33
C LYS A 535 -11.44 16.15 -24.67
N VAL A 536 -11.60 17.15 -23.80
CA VAL A 536 -12.88 17.45 -23.19
C VAL A 536 -13.52 18.58 -23.98
N ASN A 537 -14.64 18.28 -24.62
CA ASN A 537 -15.46 19.28 -25.28
C ASN A 537 -16.49 19.80 -24.28
N PHE A 538 -16.50 21.12 -24.11
CA PHE A 538 -17.38 21.82 -23.19
C PHE A 538 -18.52 22.44 -23.98
N TYR A 539 -19.76 22.11 -23.60
CA TYR A 539 -20.95 22.70 -24.21
C TYR A 539 -21.77 23.37 -23.13
N THR A 540 -22.29 24.56 -23.40
CA THR A 540 -23.43 25.04 -22.62
C THR A 540 -24.61 24.09 -22.84
N ARG A 541 -25.53 24.04 -21.89
CA ARG A 541 -26.75 23.22 -22.02
C ARG A 541 -27.52 23.49 -23.33
N ALA A 542 -27.60 24.76 -23.74
CA ALA A 542 -28.29 25.18 -24.95
C ALA A 542 -27.61 24.68 -26.22
N GLU A 543 -26.28 24.83 -26.31
CA GLU A 543 -25.48 24.34 -27.44
C GLU A 543 -25.58 22.82 -27.57
N TYR A 544 -25.45 22.12 -26.44
CA TYR A 544 -25.55 20.67 -26.40
C TYR A 544 -26.91 20.19 -26.93
N TYR A 545 -28.03 20.76 -26.46
CA TYR A 545 -29.35 20.34 -26.92
C TYR A 545 -29.64 20.73 -28.38
N LYS A 546 -29.04 21.82 -28.88
CA LYS A 546 -29.12 22.18 -30.30
C LYS A 546 -28.44 21.12 -31.18
N GLN A 547 -27.29 20.60 -30.73
CA GLN A 547 -26.50 19.65 -31.50
C GLN A 547 -26.96 18.19 -31.35
N TYR A 548 -27.36 17.78 -30.14
CA TYR A 548 -27.61 16.39 -29.79
C TYR A 548 -29.09 16.10 -29.49
N GLY A 549 -29.92 17.11 -29.29
CA GLY A 549 -31.34 16.98 -28.95
C GLY A 549 -31.62 16.91 -27.44
N LYS A 550 -32.84 17.26 -27.05
CA LYS A 550 -33.27 17.41 -25.63
C LYS A 550 -33.54 16.08 -24.92
N ASN A 551 -33.92 15.03 -25.65
CA ASN A 551 -34.32 13.74 -25.08
C ASN A 551 -33.14 12.80 -24.81
N ARG A 552 -31.98 13.35 -24.45
CA ARG A 552 -30.78 12.57 -24.14
C ARG A 552 -30.59 12.46 -22.65
N TYR A 553 -30.25 11.25 -22.25
CA TYR A 553 -29.86 10.93 -20.90
C TYR A 553 -28.42 11.38 -20.65
N LEU A 554 -28.24 12.14 -19.57
CA LEU A 554 -26.94 12.53 -19.02
C LEU A 554 -26.63 11.63 -17.82
N GLU A 555 -25.34 11.38 -17.56
CA GLU A 555 -24.92 10.43 -16.52
C GLU A 555 -25.60 10.70 -15.17
N LEU A 556 -26.22 9.68 -14.58
CA LEU A 556 -26.99 9.84 -13.35
C LEU A 556 -26.14 10.18 -12.15
N LYS A 557 -26.75 10.98 -11.27
CA LYS A 557 -26.27 11.21 -9.92
C LYS A 557 -26.14 9.87 -9.19
N ILE A 558 -24.90 9.50 -8.90
CA ILE A 558 -24.59 8.37 -8.02
C ILE A 558 -25.03 8.77 -6.61
N ALA A 559 -26.02 8.07 -6.06
CA ALA A 559 -26.49 8.26 -4.70
C ALA A 559 -25.64 7.48 -3.70
N LYS A 560 -25.24 6.26 -4.05
CA LYS A 560 -24.42 5.39 -3.20
C LYS A 560 -23.73 4.31 -4.02
N VAL A 561 -22.62 3.79 -3.52
CA VAL A 561 -21.91 2.64 -4.12
C VAL A 561 -21.84 1.53 -3.06
N VAL A 562 -22.21 0.30 -3.42
CA VAL A 562 -22.39 -0.86 -2.54
C VAL A 562 -22.01 -2.12 -3.32
N SER A 563 -20.87 -2.75 -3.09
CA SER A 563 -20.44 -3.91 -3.88
C SER A 563 -21.50 -5.03 -3.89
N PRO A 564 -21.84 -5.60 -5.07
CA PRO A 564 -21.31 -5.30 -6.42
C PRO A 564 -22.17 -4.34 -7.26
N TYR A 565 -22.93 -3.43 -6.64
CA TYR A 565 -23.86 -2.47 -7.24
C TYR A 565 -23.48 -0.99 -7.01
N LYS A 566 -23.76 -0.17 -8.01
CA LYS A 566 -23.84 1.28 -7.87
C LYS A 566 -25.31 1.69 -7.91
N ILE A 567 -25.69 2.61 -7.03
CA ILE A 567 -27.06 3.08 -6.90
C ILE A 567 -27.13 4.49 -7.43
N TYR A 568 -27.91 4.65 -8.49
CA TYR A 568 -28.19 5.93 -9.12
C TYR A 568 -29.54 6.48 -8.64
N GLU A 569 -29.70 7.80 -8.65
CA GLU A 569 -30.99 8.45 -8.43
C GLU A 569 -31.44 9.18 -9.70
N TYR A 570 -32.63 8.83 -10.20
CA TYR A 570 -33.29 9.50 -11.31
C TYR A 570 -34.76 9.68 -11.01
N ASP A 571 -35.29 10.91 -11.16
CA ASP A 571 -36.70 11.22 -10.97
C ASP A 571 -37.32 10.64 -9.67
N ASN A 572 -36.59 10.80 -8.55
CA ASN A 572 -36.97 10.28 -7.22
C ASN A 572 -37.12 8.75 -7.15
N ILE A 573 -36.54 8.02 -8.10
CA ILE A 573 -36.40 6.56 -8.12
C ILE A 573 -34.91 6.23 -8.02
N TYR A 574 -34.60 5.24 -7.19
CA TYR A 574 -33.26 4.67 -7.08
C TYR A 574 -33.14 3.44 -7.96
N TYR A 575 -32.01 3.34 -8.65
CA TYR A 575 -31.67 2.25 -9.56
C TYR A 575 -30.39 1.60 -9.07
N GLY A 576 -30.51 0.42 -8.48
CA GLY A 576 -29.38 -0.46 -8.20
C GLY A 576 -28.92 -1.11 -9.50
N VAL A 577 -27.75 -0.67 -9.98
CA VAL A 577 -27.12 -1.15 -11.21
C VAL A 577 -25.85 -1.91 -10.85
N PRO A 578 -25.65 -3.14 -11.33
CA PRO A 578 -24.39 -3.84 -11.08
C PRO A 578 -23.15 -3.10 -11.62
N HIS A 579 -22.00 -3.26 -10.96
CA HIS A 579 -20.76 -2.55 -11.29
C HIS A 579 -20.29 -2.81 -12.73
N TRP A 580 -20.52 -4.00 -13.27
CA TRP A 580 -20.12 -4.36 -14.63
C TRP A 580 -20.93 -3.68 -15.73
N TYR A 581 -22.11 -3.12 -15.43
CA TYR A 581 -22.80 -2.26 -16.39
C TYR A 581 -22.06 -0.93 -16.46
N LEU A 582 -21.23 -0.72 -17.48
CA LEU A 582 -20.41 0.50 -17.61
C LEU A 582 -21.26 1.79 -17.61
N THR A 583 -22.44 1.73 -18.23
CA THR A 583 -23.45 2.77 -18.20
C THR A 583 -24.83 2.12 -18.03
N TYR A 584 -25.76 2.82 -17.39
CA TYR A 584 -27.16 2.43 -17.33
C TYR A 584 -28.02 3.60 -17.80
N ASP A 585 -29.04 3.32 -18.62
CA ASP A 585 -30.00 4.30 -19.09
C ASP A 585 -31.40 3.92 -18.57
N PRO A 586 -31.94 4.64 -17.58
CA PRO A 586 -33.23 4.36 -16.97
C PRO A 586 -34.40 4.51 -17.95
N LEU A 587 -34.23 5.21 -19.07
CA LEU A 587 -35.27 5.39 -20.08
C LEU A 587 -35.47 4.15 -20.95
N THR A 588 -34.41 3.36 -21.14
CA THR A 588 -34.48 2.12 -21.93
C THR A 588 -34.80 0.89 -21.09
N ASP A 589 -34.52 0.98 -19.79
CA ASP A 589 -34.64 -0.10 -18.81
C ASP A 589 -34.03 -1.45 -19.22
N LYS A 590 -32.97 -1.41 -20.03
CA LYS A 590 -32.30 -2.63 -20.47
C LYS A 590 -31.30 -3.09 -19.40
N GLY A 591 -31.66 -4.12 -18.64
CA GLY A 591 -30.73 -4.80 -17.73
C GLY A 591 -31.44 -5.82 -16.84
N GLY A 592 -31.09 -7.11 -16.96
CA GLY A 592 -31.79 -8.21 -16.27
C GLY A 592 -31.62 -8.25 -14.75
N PHE A 593 -30.72 -7.44 -14.20
CA PHE A 593 -30.36 -7.44 -12.77
C PHE A 593 -30.43 -6.04 -12.14
N ILE A 594 -31.24 -5.16 -12.71
CA ILE A 594 -31.47 -3.83 -12.13
C ILE A 594 -32.50 -3.94 -11.00
N ILE A 595 -32.26 -3.26 -9.90
CA ILE A 595 -33.18 -3.14 -8.77
C ILE A 595 -33.75 -1.72 -8.79
N LYS A 596 -35.07 -1.57 -8.69
CA LYS A 596 -35.73 -0.28 -8.68
C LYS A 596 -36.59 -0.11 -7.43
N ASP A 597 -36.47 1.03 -6.78
CA ASP A 597 -37.26 1.36 -5.60
C ASP A 597 -37.21 2.88 -5.35
N ARG A 598 -38.20 3.44 -4.67
CA ARG A 598 -38.17 4.85 -4.23
C ARG A 598 -37.35 5.06 -2.96
N ASN A 599 -36.95 3.98 -2.28
CA ASN A 599 -36.13 4.00 -1.08
C ASN A 599 -34.82 3.23 -1.29
N ILE A 600 -33.70 3.93 -1.09
CA ILE A 600 -32.36 3.36 -1.20
C ILE A 600 -32.12 2.17 -0.26
N ALA A 601 -32.75 2.13 0.92
CA ALA A 601 -32.62 1.02 1.87
C ALA A 601 -33.20 -0.28 1.30
N ASN A 602 -34.30 -0.19 0.55
CA ASN A 602 -34.90 -1.34 -0.12
C ASN A 602 -34.02 -1.86 -1.25
N ILE A 603 -33.38 -0.96 -2.02
CA ILE A 603 -32.38 -1.36 -3.02
C ILE A 603 -31.29 -2.21 -2.35
N ILE A 604 -30.69 -1.70 -1.26
CA ILE A 604 -29.61 -2.39 -0.56
C ILE A 604 -30.08 -3.75 -0.02
N LYS A 605 -31.27 -3.81 0.58
CA LYS A 605 -31.87 -5.04 1.10
C LYS A 605 -32.10 -6.10 0.02
N ASN A 606 -32.37 -5.69 -1.22
CA ASN A 606 -32.66 -6.58 -2.35
C ASN A 606 -31.42 -7.02 -3.16
N ILE A 607 -30.26 -6.35 -2.98
CA ILE A 607 -28.99 -6.75 -3.61
C ILE A 607 -28.65 -8.24 -3.35
N PRO A 608 -28.72 -8.80 -2.12
CA PRO A 608 -28.43 -10.21 -1.89
C PRO A 608 -29.33 -11.15 -2.67
N VAL A 609 -30.62 -10.81 -2.80
CA VAL A 609 -31.60 -11.61 -3.52
C VAL A 609 -31.24 -11.66 -5.01
N LYS A 610 -30.97 -10.50 -5.63
CA LYS A 610 -30.55 -10.47 -7.04
C LYS A 610 -29.19 -11.10 -7.29
N MET A 611 -28.25 -11.01 -6.36
CA MET A 611 -26.97 -11.72 -6.49
C MET A 611 -27.13 -13.24 -6.43
N LYS A 612 -28.04 -13.77 -5.59
CA LYS A 612 -28.35 -15.19 -5.59
C LYS A 612 -28.96 -15.64 -6.92
N GLU A 613 -29.87 -14.86 -7.50
CA GLU A 613 -30.43 -15.16 -8.82
C GLU A 613 -29.36 -15.13 -9.92
N LEU A 614 -28.47 -14.14 -9.88
CA LEU A 614 -27.34 -14.02 -10.81
C LEU A 614 -26.42 -15.22 -10.69
N ASN A 615 -25.99 -15.56 -9.48
CA ASN A 615 -25.12 -16.70 -9.22
C ASN A 615 -25.77 -18.00 -9.72
N LYS A 616 -27.07 -18.20 -9.50
CA LYS A 616 -27.79 -19.36 -10.05
C LYS A 616 -27.73 -19.41 -11.58
N LYS A 617 -27.86 -18.27 -12.26
CA LYS A 617 -27.73 -18.18 -13.74
C LYS A 617 -26.30 -18.39 -14.21
N ILE A 618 -25.31 -17.93 -13.44
CA ILE A 618 -23.89 -18.18 -13.72
C ILE A 618 -23.56 -19.65 -13.52
N GLU A 619 -24.01 -20.27 -12.43
CA GLU A 619 -23.81 -21.68 -12.14
C GLU A 619 -24.49 -22.59 -13.17
N SER A 620 -25.66 -22.18 -13.69
CA SER A 620 -26.37 -22.91 -14.73
C SER A 620 -25.84 -22.66 -16.15
N GLY A 621 -24.85 -21.77 -16.33
CA GLY A 621 -24.36 -21.35 -17.66
C GLY A 621 -25.35 -20.51 -18.48
N ALA A 622 -26.47 -20.09 -17.88
CA ALA A 622 -27.45 -19.21 -18.54
C ALA A 622 -26.94 -17.78 -18.67
N LEU A 623 -25.88 -17.42 -17.94
CA LEU A 623 -25.20 -16.14 -18.04
C LEU A 623 -23.71 -16.33 -17.81
N MET A 624 -22.87 -15.82 -18.71
CA MET A 624 -21.43 -15.75 -18.47
C MET A 624 -21.12 -14.59 -17.50
N PRO A 625 -20.25 -14.79 -16.49
CA PRO A 625 -19.87 -13.71 -15.58
C PRO A 625 -19.22 -12.56 -16.37
N PRO A 626 -19.52 -11.30 -16.02
CA PRO A 626 -19.02 -10.16 -16.76
C PRO A 626 -17.52 -9.87 -16.49
N PHE A 627 -16.91 -9.30 -17.54
CA PHE A 627 -15.50 -9.15 -17.95
C PHE A 627 -14.39 -8.76 -16.94
N ASP A 628 -14.66 -8.42 -15.69
CA ASP A 628 -13.72 -7.59 -14.89
C ASP A 628 -12.96 -8.31 -13.76
N TYR A 629 -13.17 -9.62 -13.59
CA TYR A 629 -12.50 -10.41 -12.54
C TYR A 629 -11.35 -11.23 -13.11
N GLY A 630 -10.13 -10.69 -13.19
CA GLY A 630 -8.92 -11.28 -13.76
C GLY A 630 -8.88 -12.82 -13.98
N MET A 631 -8.44 -13.23 -15.18
CA MET A 631 -8.26 -14.64 -15.53
C MET A 631 -6.99 -15.21 -14.89
N HIS A 632 -7.11 -16.34 -14.23
CA HIS A 632 -5.99 -17.04 -13.61
C HIS A 632 -5.61 -18.26 -14.46
N LEU A 633 -4.42 -18.29 -15.06
CA LEU A 633 -3.93 -19.50 -15.71
C LEU A 633 -3.73 -20.60 -14.66
N ILE A 634 -4.48 -21.69 -14.80
CA ILE A 634 -4.41 -22.87 -13.94
C ILE A 634 -3.36 -23.83 -14.48
N GLU A 635 -3.39 -24.09 -15.79
CA GLU A 635 -2.50 -25.04 -16.44
C GLU A 635 -2.24 -24.61 -17.89
N LYS A 636 -0.99 -24.77 -18.34
CA LYS A 636 -0.57 -24.44 -19.71
C LYS A 636 -0.43 -25.71 -20.53
N ASP A 637 -0.98 -25.70 -21.74
CA ASP A 637 -0.86 -26.80 -22.72
C ASP A 637 -1.37 -28.18 -22.24
N TYR A 638 -2.48 -28.20 -21.50
CA TYR A 638 -3.21 -29.44 -21.24
C TYR A 638 -3.85 -29.96 -22.53
N ARG A 639 -3.22 -30.96 -23.16
CA ARG A 639 -3.66 -31.56 -24.44
C ARG A 639 -3.92 -30.53 -25.54
N GLY A 640 -3.07 -29.52 -25.66
CA GLY A 640 -3.21 -28.45 -26.66
C GLY A 640 -4.01 -27.24 -26.19
N PHE A 641 -4.50 -27.21 -24.94
CA PHE A 641 -5.28 -26.11 -24.40
C PHE A 641 -4.61 -25.42 -23.21
N ASN A 642 -4.71 -24.10 -23.12
CA ASN A 642 -4.46 -23.33 -21.91
C ASN A 642 -5.73 -23.34 -21.06
N ILE A 643 -5.62 -23.78 -19.80
CA ILE A 643 -6.72 -23.78 -18.84
C ILE A 643 -6.61 -22.56 -17.96
N THR A 644 -7.65 -21.74 -18.00
CA THR A 644 -7.76 -20.55 -17.17
C THR A 644 -8.99 -20.65 -16.29
N LYS A 645 -8.95 -20.04 -15.12
CA LYS A 645 -10.09 -19.87 -14.22
C LYS A 645 -10.51 -18.43 -14.23
N HIS A 646 -11.80 -18.22 -14.47
CA HIS A 646 -12.45 -16.93 -14.36
C HIS A 646 -13.70 -17.10 -13.49
N PHE A 647 -13.65 -16.54 -12.28
CA PHE A 647 -14.69 -16.72 -11.27
C PHE A 647 -14.94 -18.20 -10.92
N TYR A 648 -16.18 -18.69 -11.06
CA TYR A 648 -16.53 -20.11 -10.86
C TYR A 648 -16.30 -20.99 -12.09
N TRP A 649 -15.83 -20.42 -13.20
CA TRP A 649 -15.70 -21.12 -14.47
C TRP A 649 -14.24 -21.39 -14.79
N TYR A 650 -14.00 -22.57 -15.35
CA TYR A 650 -12.77 -22.96 -15.98
C TYR A 650 -12.99 -22.92 -17.48
N PHE A 651 -12.03 -22.36 -18.19
CA PHE A 651 -12.04 -22.21 -19.63
C PHE A 651 -10.81 -22.89 -20.19
N ALA A 652 -10.97 -23.63 -21.28
CA ALA A 652 -9.85 -24.18 -22.04
C ALA A 652 -9.84 -23.58 -23.45
N THR A 653 -8.79 -22.82 -23.75
CA THR A 653 -8.56 -22.24 -25.08
C THR A 653 -7.36 -22.88 -25.75
N PRO A 654 -7.36 -23.07 -27.08
CA PRO A 654 -6.22 -23.67 -27.76
C PRO A 654 -4.99 -22.81 -27.54
N LYS A 655 -3.85 -23.46 -27.28
CA LYS A 655 -2.61 -22.77 -26.86
C LYS A 655 -2.09 -21.76 -27.87
N GLU A 656 -2.38 -21.97 -29.15
CA GLU A 656 -2.02 -21.11 -30.27
C GLU A 656 -2.64 -19.71 -30.19
N TYR A 657 -3.74 -19.56 -29.43
CA TYR A 657 -4.39 -18.28 -29.23
C TYR A 657 -3.84 -17.47 -28.05
N GLY A 658 -2.87 -18.00 -27.30
CA GLY A 658 -2.28 -17.31 -26.14
C GLY A 658 -3.18 -17.30 -24.91
N ASP A 659 -3.15 -16.18 -24.18
CA ASP A 659 -4.01 -15.96 -23.01
C ASP A 659 -5.48 -15.88 -23.45
N LEU A 660 -6.38 -16.50 -22.68
CA LEU A 660 -7.81 -16.39 -22.92
C LEU A 660 -8.21 -14.91 -22.96
N SER A 661 -8.99 -14.53 -23.95
CA SER A 661 -9.72 -13.27 -24.05
C SER A 661 -11.19 -13.63 -24.16
N ILE A 662 -11.97 -13.24 -23.16
CA ILE A 662 -13.42 -13.47 -23.16
C ILE A 662 -14.09 -12.75 -24.33
N GLU A 663 -13.59 -11.58 -24.74
CA GLU A 663 -14.07 -10.89 -25.95
C GLU A 663 -13.87 -11.73 -27.21
N SER A 664 -12.81 -12.55 -27.25
CA SER A 664 -12.57 -13.47 -28.35
C SER A 664 -13.51 -14.68 -28.33
N ILE A 665 -14.01 -15.09 -27.16
CA ILE A 665 -15.13 -16.04 -27.06
C ILE A 665 -16.41 -15.41 -27.63
N ASP A 666 -16.78 -14.22 -27.15
CA ASP A 666 -18.03 -13.56 -27.54
C ASP A 666 -18.08 -13.19 -29.04
N ARG A 667 -16.91 -12.88 -29.62
CA ARG A 667 -16.76 -12.63 -31.06
C ARG A 667 -16.56 -13.91 -31.89
N ASN A 668 -16.66 -15.09 -31.27
CA ASN A 668 -16.42 -16.40 -31.89
C ASN A 668 -15.05 -16.49 -32.62
N LEU A 669 -14.02 -15.84 -32.10
CA LEU A 669 -12.67 -15.85 -32.68
C LEU A 669 -11.92 -17.16 -32.38
N TYR A 670 -12.31 -17.87 -31.32
CA TYR A 670 -11.76 -19.19 -31.02
C TYR A 670 -12.49 -20.27 -31.80
N LYS A 671 -11.76 -20.96 -32.68
CA LYS A 671 -12.30 -22.09 -33.46
C LYS A 671 -12.88 -23.20 -32.59
N LYS A 672 -12.33 -23.39 -31.39
CA LYS A 672 -12.72 -24.44 -30.45
C LYS A 672 -12.31 -24.03 -29.04
N TRP A 673 -13.22 -24.05 -28.09
CA TRP A 673 -12.92 -23.80 -26.68
C TRP A 673 -13.89 -24.59 -25.81
N PHE A 674 -13.53 -24.80 -24.55
CA PHE A 674 -14.40 -25.45 -23.56
C PHE A 674 -14.60 -24.53 -22.37
N SER A 675 -15.73 -24.70 -21.70
CA SER A 675 -15.92 -24.12 -20.38
C SER A 675 -16.72 -25.04 -19.47
N SER A 676 -16.43 -24.99 -18.18
CA SER A 676 -17.17 -25.73 -17.16
C SER A 676 -17.03 -25.08 -15.79
N THR A 677 -17.99 -25.34 -14.90
CA THR A 677 -17.93 -24.88 -13.50
C THR A 677 -17.01 -25.74 -12.61
N SER A 678 -16.53 -26.88 -13.12
CA SER A 678 -15.55 -27.71 -12.43
C SER A 678 -14.37 -28.07 -13.33
N LEU A 679 -13.18 -28.13 -12.73
CA LEU A 679 -11.95 -28.45 -13.43
C LEU A 679 -12.00 -29.89 -13.99
N ASP A 680 -12.57 -30.84 -13.23
CA ASP A 680 -12.70 -32.24 -13.65
C ASP A 680 -13.63 -32.42 -14.86
N SER A 681 -14.74 -31.68 -14.90
CA SER A 681 -15.63 -31.68 -16.06
C SER A 681 -14.94 -31.07 -17.27
N LEU A 682 -14.24 -29.95 -17.10
CA LEU A 682 -13.47 -29.34 -18.18
C LEU A 682 -12.44 -30.31 -18.77
N TYR A 683 -11.68 -31.00 -17.91
CA TYR A 683 -10.73 -32.02 -18.35
C TYR A 683 -11.40 -33.16 -19.13
N ARG A 684 -12.57 -33.63 -18.65
CA ARG A 684 -13.35 -34.66 -19.33
C ARG A 684 -13.76 -34.21 -20.74
N ASP A 685 -14.25 -32.99 -20.87
CA ASP A 685 -14.71 -32.43 -22.14
C ASP A 685 -13.56 -32.29 -23.14
N ILE A 686 -12.40 -31.78 -22.67
CA ILE A 686 -11.17 -31.72 -23.48
C ILE A 686 -10.77 -33.13 -23.94
N ASN A 687 -10.75 -34.10 -23.03
CA ASN A 687 -10.31 -35.47 -23.32
C ASN A 687 -11.18 -36.15 -24.37
N VAL A 688 -12.51 -36.04 -24.24
CA VAL A 688 -13.48 -36.57 -25.22
C VAL A 688 -13.28 -35.90 -26.59
N SER A 689 -13.11 -34.59 -26.60
CA SER A 689 -12.87 -33.84 -27.82
C SER A 689 -11.59 -34.26 -28.55
N VAL A 690 -10.48 -34.39 -27.82
CA VAL A 690 -9.18 -34.75 -28.40
C VAL A 690 -9.20 -36.18 -28.93
N SER A 691 -9.86 -37.12 -28.23
CA SER A 691 -10.01 -38.50 -28.70
C SER A 691 -10.79 -38.63 -30.01
N ARG A 692 -11.72 -37.70 -30.29
CA ARG A 692 -12.54 -37.72 -31.53
C ARG A 692 -11.83 -37.13 -32.75
N THR A 693 -10.80 -36.31 -32.54
CA THR A 693 -10.01 -35.69 -33.62
C THR A 693 -8.73 -36.45 -33.95
N GLY A 694 -8.33 -37.39 -33.08
CA GLY A 694 -7.16 -38.26 -33.29
C GLY A 694 -7.49 -39.64 -33.86
N SER A 695 -8.78 -39.93 -34.07
CA SER A 695 -9.32 -41.05 -34.86
C SER A 695 -9.73 -40.54 -36.24
#